data_AF-A0A4R0PJU5-F1
#
_entry.id   AF-A0A4R0PJU5-F1
#
_cell.length_a   1.000
_cell.length_b   1.000
_cell.length_c   1.000
_cell.angle_alpha   90.00
_cell.angle_beta   90.00
_cell.angle_gamma   90.00
#
_symmetry.space_group_name_H-M   'P 1'
#
loop_
_entity.id
_entity.type
_entity.pdbx_description
1 polymer ?
#
loop_
_entity_poly.entity_id
_entity_poly.type
_entity_poly.pdbx_seq_one_letter_code
_entity_poly.pdbx_strand_id
1 'polypeptide(L)'
;METNTLDSTKLQQISEETNFNALLNSYCREFNNWSRYVGIPKYDESLANYLVTTTDRLHIRFDFTAIGFEVYAPLKFYADSGRHVFNFPIIERNIATDAISPISIYRFMELAIQFSAEEFPNVDANLVKQRLTNSVENLEAFLSFFKQNGRPANFAKMSFIEAEQSLFLGHNAHPLPKGRSGFNSKEELFKYSPETQGSFQLAYFLISADNIVEKNAEGFDMTDLFRIELLDSGNAETIALLDQHPNHKVVPMHPWEAEYLLSQTTVKAMQKESLLFFLGHFGEFYTPTSSVRTVYNASSDWMLKFSLHVKITNSQRVNLVRELYRGYDVSKLLKTAFGKAAKAEYPEIEFITDPAFITVNYKGETIDGFNISIRHNPFKGDGTEKNVTLLAALCQDGLLGQKPRIVNLIEEAAISKNKTVSHTAVNWFKQYLHLCVAPIVGLYNNFGMAFEFHQQNVMVELDKDYYPAKFYFRDNQGYFFSDAKAEALKEAYPGIAAESGSIVPNEYIIPKLTYYLLINNILGVVNAIASNNLADEKILIDLVYLEFKQFENSDTTGLVDYIINRRSWEVKGNLLTNLCNIDEASAPINNPAIYREFPNPLSKYFFSENLIKPESKAVLYSRFFPKENVTINIRPFDIDRDLEMVHDWFNQEHAKPIWKMDGPIKGLELFYRTLLPNDSSHSFIGEINGEPTFTIEPYWPMRDGVGACYEALTSDYGAHLLIAPTDKDKKFSFETGQALMDFIFEQPEVGKCIGEAAVESRAMHIFVTRLGFKLEKVIQMPYKMANLTFCHRQWYWEKFPEAKAYAMAKSSEFETEEI
;
A
#
# COMPACT_ATOMS: atom_id res chain seq x y z
N MET A 1 -21.53 -34.94 -14.94
CA MET A 1 -21.60 -33.57 -15.51
C MET A 1 -22.02 -32.55 -14.45
N GLU A 2 -22.97 -32.86 -13.54
CA GLU A 2 -23.38 -31.95 -12.45
C GLU A 2 -22.28 -31.61 -11.42
N THR A 3 -21.34 -32.52 -11.16
CA THR A 3 -20.22 -32.26 -10.23
C THR A 3 -19.17 -31.29 -10.77
N ASN A 4 -19.05 -31.14 -12.10
CA ASN A 4 -18.03 -30.28 -12.74
C ASN A 4 -18.54 -28.83 -12.90
N THR A 5 -19.85 -28.63 -13.05
CA THR A 5 -20.49 -27.32 -13.19
C THR A 5 -20.64 -26.58 -11.85
N LEU A 6 -20.95 -27.30 -10.77
CA LEU A 6 -20.95 -26.72 -9.42
C LEU A 6 -19.56 -26.22 -9.01
N ASP A 7 -18.52 -26.92 -9.46
CA ASP A 7 -17.15 -26.59 -9.14
C ASP A 7 -16.60 -25.40 -9.95
N SER A 8 -16.94 -25.33 -11.25
CA SER A 8 -16.62 -24.16 -12.08
C SER A 8 -17.29 -22.89 -11.56
N THR A 9 -18.57 -22.98 -11.17
CA THR A 9 -19.33 -21.85 -10.62
C THR A 9 -18.68 -21.31 -9.34
N LYS A 10 -18.14 -22.20 -8.50
CA LYS A 10 -17.44 -21.81 -7.26
C LYS A 10 -16.10 -21.12 -7.54
N LEU A 11 -15.34 -21.58 -8.53
CA LEU A 11 -14.06 -20.97 -8.89
C LEU A 11 -14.23 -19.59 -9.54
N GLN A 12 -15.27 -19.43 -10.36
CA GLN A 12 -15.63 -18.13 -10.92
C GLN A 12 -15.96 -17.14 -9.79
N GLN A 13 -16.81 -17.53 -8.83
CA GLN A 13 -17.15 -16.70 -7.68
C GLN A 13 -15.90 -16.30 -6.87
N ILE A 14 -15.02 -17.24 -6.54
CA ILE A 14 -13.76 -16.95 -5.80
C ILE A 14 -12.90 -15.95 -6.58
N SER A 15 -12.85 -16.08 -7.91
CA SER A 15 -12.04 -15.20 -8.77
C SER A 15 -12.61 -13.78 -8.81
N GLU A 16 -13.93 -13.65 -8.90
CA GLU A 16 -14.64 -12.36 -8.83
C GLU A 16 -14.44 -11.70 -7.46
N GLU A 17 -14.67 -12.41 -6.36
CA GLU A 17 -14.51 -11.90 -5.00
C GLU A 17 -13.07 -11.47 -4.70
N THR A 18 -12.08 -12.23 -5.18
CA THR A 18 -10.65 -11.87 -5.03
C THR A 18 -10.33 -10.57 -5.77
N ASN A 19 -10.75 -10.44 -7.04
CA ASN A 19 -10.53 -9.20 -7.80
C ASN A 19 -11.32 -8.04 -7.17
N PHE A 20 -12.52 -8.31 -6.63
CA PHE A 20 -13.35 -7.26 -6.03
C PHE A 20 -12.71 -6.75 -4.73
N ASN A 21 -12.16 -7.64 -3.90
CA ASN A 21 -11.40 -7.25 -2.72
C ASN A 21 -10.20 -6.34 -3.09
N ALA A 22 -9.44 -6.68 -4.12
CA ALA A 22 -8.33 -5.84 -4.60
C ALA A 22 -8.81 -4.48 -5.16
N LEU A 23 -9.95 -4.45 -5.85
CA LEU A 23 -10.57 -3.23 -6.36
C LEU A 23 -11.03 -2.31 -5.23
N LEU A 24 -11.72 -2.83 -4.21
CA LEU A 24 -12.18 -2.06 -3.05
C LEU A 24 -11.01 -1.45 -2.29
N ASN A 25 -9.93 -2.21 -2.09
CA ASN A 25 -8.72 -1.72 -1.45
C ASN A 25 -8.01 -0.64 -2.28
N SER A 26 -7.99 -0.78 -3.61
CA SER A 26 -7.48 0.27 -4.49
C SER A 26 -8.35 1.53 -4.39
N TYR A 27 -9.67 1.37 -4.36
CA TYR A 27 -10.62 2.48 -4.20
C TYR A 27 -10.43 3.21 -2.86
N CYS A 28 -10.38 2.48 -1.74
CA CYS A 28 -10.21 3.07 -0.41
C CYS A 28 -8.89 3.85 -0.27
N ARG A 29 -7.86 3.46 -1.03
CA ARG A 29 -6.55 4.15 -1.03
C ARG A 29 -6.55 5.42 -1.87
N GLU A 30 -7.45 5.54 -2.84
CA GLU A 30 -7.36 6.55 -3.90
C GLU A 30 -8.49 7.58 -3.88
N PHE A 31 -9.56 7.28 -3.14
CA PHE A 31 -10.74 8.12 -2.97
C PHE A 31 -11.05 8.34 -1.49
N ASN A 32 -11.77 9.42 -1.19
CA ASN A 32 -12.11 9.83 0.18
C ASN A 32 -13.63 9.73 0.48
N ASN A 33 -14.46 9.38 -0.49
CA ASN A 33 -15.92 9.25 -0.34
C ASN A 33 -16.31 7.89 0.25
N TRP A 34 -15.63 7.45 1.29
CA TRP A 34 -15.97 6.23 2.02
C TRP A 34 -15.77 6.42 3.51
N SER A 35 -16.50 5.64 4.30
CA SER A 35 -16.45 5.69 5.76
C SER A 35 -16.76 4.32 6.35
N ARG A 36 -16.20 4.00 7.52
CA ARG A 36 -16.71 2.86 8.30
C ARG A 36 -18.15 3.14 8.72
N TYR A 37 -18.97 2.11 8.82
CA TYR A 37 -20.37 2.18 9.22
C TYR A 37 -20.69 1.05 10.20
N VAL A 38 -21.28 1.37 11.35
CA VAL A 38 -21.53 0.40 12.44
C VAL A 38 -23.01 0.22 12.79
N GLY A 39 -23.39 -1.05 13.01
CA GLY A 39 -24.67 -1.47 13.55
C GLY A 39 -25.83 -1.45 12.55
N ILE A 40 -27.04 -1.64 13.08
CA ILE A 40 -28.30 -1.63 12.32
C ILE A 40 -29.01 -0.30 12.60
N PRO A 41 -29.39 0.48 11.57
CA PRO A 41 -30.06 1.76 11.78
C PRO A 41 -31.49 1.59 12.32
N LYS A 42 -31.94 2.57 13.10
CA LYS A 42 -33.29 2.68 13.68
C LYS A 42 -34.20 3.54 12.81
N TYR A 43 -33.66 4.57 12.16
CA TYR A 43 -34.40 5.55 11.37
C TYR A 43 -34.21 5.38 9.86
N ASP A 44 -33.63 4.26 9.43
CA ASP A 44 -33.51 3.87 8.03
C ASP A 44 -34.06 2.46 7.80
N GLU A 45 -35.38 2.38 7.62
CA GLU A 45 -36.13 1.11 7.57
C GLU A 45 -35.62 0.15 6.49
N SER A 46 -35.34 0.64 5.27
CA SER A 46 -34.87 -0.22 4.18
C SER A 46 -33.54 -0.89 4.52
N LEU A 47 -32.55 -0.11 4.98
CA LEU A 47 -31.25 -0.63 5.36
C LEU A 47 -31.33 -1.51 6.61
N ALA A 48 -32.17 -1.16 7.58
CA ALA A 48 -32.41 -1.97 8.77
C ALA A 48 -32.96 -3.35 8.43
N ASN A 49 -33.98 -3.40 7.56
CA ASN A 49 -34.61 -4.63 7.09
C ASN A 49 -33.64 -5.55 6.36
N TYR A 50 -32.63 -5.01 5.67
CA TYR A 50 -31.57 -5.82 5.10
C TYR A 50 -30.57 -6.28 6.17
N LEU A 51 -29.98 -5.35 6.93
CA LEU A 51 -28.87 -5.65 7.84
C LEU A 51 -29.26 -6.61 8.97
N VAL A 52 -30.52 -6.61 9.43
CA VAL A 52 -31.02 -7.56 10.43
C VAL A 52 -30.92 -9.02 9.95
N THR A 53 -30.94 -9.25 8.64
CA THR A 53 -30.84 -10.59 8.04
C THR A 53 -29.40 -11.09 7.90
N THR A 54 -28.42 -10.23 8.18
CA THR A 54 -26.98 -10.51 8.07
C THR A 54 -26.34 -10.61 9.46
N THR A 55 -25.14 -11.18 9.55
CA THR A 55 -24.37 -11.23 10.81
C THR A 55 -23.37 -10.09 10.96
N ASP A 56 -22.92 -9.49 9.85
CA ASP A 56 -21.93 -8.42 9.87
C ASP A 56 -22.50 -7.14 10.48
N ARG A 57 -21.71 -6.48 11.33
CA ARG A 57 -22.10 -5.23 12.01
C ARG A 57 -21.18 -4.06 11.73
N LEU A 58 -20.07 -4.31 11.04
CA LEU A 58 -19.14 -3.30 10.58
C LEU A 58 -19.05 -3.38 9.06
N HIS A 59 -19.15 -2.24 8.40
CA HIS A 59 -19.12 -2.12 6.94
C HIS A 59 -18.19 -0.98 6.55
N ILE A 60 -17.68 -1.01 5.32
CA ILE A 60 -17.28 0.20 4.61
C ILE A 60 -18.47 0.67 3.77
N ARG A 61 -18.92 1.89 4.02
CA ARG A 61 -19.90 2.61 3.20
C ARG A 61 -19.14 3.41 2.16
N PHE A 62 -19.41 3.19 0.87
CA PHE A 62 -18.96 4.04 -0.22
C PHE A 62 -20.11 4.98 -0.61
N ASP A 63 -19.84 6.28 -0.56
CA ASP A 63 -20.81 7.33 -0.80
C ASP A 63 -20.81 7.73 -2.28
N PHE A 64 -21.77 7.19 -3.01
CA PHE A 64 -22.05 7.54 -4.40
C PHE A 64 -23.34 8.37 -4.53
N THR A 65 -23.74 9.08 -3.47
CA THR A 65 -25.04 9.77 -3.43
C THR A 65 -25.14 10.87 -4.49
N ALA A 66 -24.03 11.48 -4.88
CA ALA A 66 -23.94 12.42 -5.99
C ALA A 66 -24.39 11.84 -7.34
N ILE A 67 -24.29 10.51 -7.50
CA ILE A 67 -24.76 9.76 -8.68
C ILE A 67 -25.95 8.82 -8.36
N GLY A 68 -26.56 8.98 -7.17
CA GLY A 68 -27.81 8.31 -6.79
C GLY A 68 -27.68 6.95 -6.11
N PHE A 69 -26.49 6.55 -5.64
CA PHE A 69 -26.26 5.22 -5.05
C PHE A 69 -25.49 5.27 -3.72
N GLU A 70 -25.60 4.20 -2.94
CA GLU A 70 -24.70 3.90 -1.83
C GLU A 70 -24.25 2.45 -1.96
N VAL A 71 -23.03 2.13 -1.52
CA VAL A 71 -22.56 0.75 -1.46
C VAL A 71 -22.09 0.43 -0.05
N TYR A 72 -22.49 -0.73 0.47
CA TYR A 72 -22.06 -1.21 1.79
C TYR A 72 -21.33 -2.54 1.62
N ALA A 73 -20.04 -2.55 1.96
CA ALA A 73 -19.20 -3.73 1.95
C ALA A 73 -18.98 -4.23 3.38
N PRO A 74 -19.50 -5.41 3.76
CA PRO A 74 -19.24 -6.01 5.06
C PRO A 74 -17.75 -6.16 5.33
N LEU A 75 -17.31 -5.78 6.53
CA LEU A 75 -15.90 -5.71 6.88
C LEU A 75 -15.53 -6.81 7.88
N LYS A 76 -14.65 -7.72 7.45
CA LYS A 76 -14.09 -8.78 8.29
C LYS A 76 -12.88 -8.28 9.10
N PHE A 77 -12.05 -7.46 8.48
CA PHE A 77 -10.86 -6.87 9.10
C PHE A 77 -10.65 -5.46 8.55
N TYR A 78 -10.73 -4.46 9.44
CA TYR A 78 -10.22 -3.12 9.16
C TYR A 78 -8.71 -3.13 9.38
N ALA A 79 -7.97 -2.42 8.53
CA ALA A 79 -6.51 -2.42 8.58
C ALA A 79 -5.97 -1.01 8.49
N ASP A 80 -5.24 -0.58 9.51
CA ASP A 80 -4.49 0.67 9.49
C ASP A 80 -3.33 0.64 8.50
N SER A 81 -2.82 -0.57 8.21
CA SER A 81 -1.84 -0.83 7.17
C SER A 81 -2.38 -0.60 5.74
N GLY A 82 -3.67 -0.27 5.59
CA GLY A 82 -4.28 0.15 4.33
C GLY A 82 -4.72 -0.98 3.40
N ARG A 83 -4.87 -2.22 3.90
CA ARG A 83 -5.52 -3.33 3.17
C ARG A 83 -6.57 -4.03 4.03
N HIS A 84 -7.83 -3.73 3.76
CA HIS A 84 -9.00 -4.30 4.41
C HIS A 84 -9.34 -5.70 3.89
N VAL A 85 -10.06 -6.48 4.70
CA VAL A 85 -10.64 -7.77 4.29
C VAL A 85 -12.15 -7.68 4.40
N PHE A 86 -12.84 -7.98 3.30
CA PHE A 86 -14.29 -7.87 3.19
C PHE A 86 -14.97 -9.25 3.25
N ASN A 87 -16.20 -9.28 3.75
CA ASN A 87 -17.13 -10.38 3.55
C ASN A 87 -18.05 -10.08 2.35
N PHE A 88 -18.62 -11.14 1.77
CA PHE A 88 -19.57 -11.06 0.64
C PHE A 88 -20.91 -11.69 1.04
N PRO A 89 -22.05 -11.25 0.46
CA PRO A 89 -22.16 -10.28 -0.64
C PRO A 89 -21.99 -8.82 -0.21
N ILE A 90 -21.53 -8.00 -1.14
CA ILE A 90 -21.56 -6.53 -1.04
C ILE A 90 -22.88 -6.07 -1.64
N ILE A 91 -23.47 -5.01 -1.08
CA ILE A 91 -24.75 -4.47 -1.57
C ILE A 91 -24.63 -3.06 -2.10
N GLU A 92 -25.45 -2.75 -3.10
CA GLU A 92 -25.79 -1.38 -3.48
C GLU A 92 -27.21 -1.04 -3.03
N ARG A 93 -27.43 0.24 -2.74
CA ARG A 93 -28.74 0.85 -2.54
C ARG A 93 -28.95 1.94 -3.60
N ASN A 94 -30.11 1.92 -4.25
CA ASN A 94 -30.56 3.03 -5.07
C ASN A 94 -31.28 4.06 -4.18
N ILE A 95 -30.79 5.30 -4.14
CA ILE A 95 -31.33 6.34 -3.25
C ILE A 95 -32.74 6.79 -3.64
N ALA A 96 -33.10 6.71 -4.92
CA ALA A 96 -34.42 7.16 -5.39
C ALA A 96 -35.52 6.14 -5.07
N THR A 97 -35.21 4.85 -5.05
CA THR A 97 -36.19 3.77 -4.85
C THR A 97 -36.06 3.06 -3.51
N ASP A 98 -34.99 3.31 -2.76
CA ASP A 98 -34.58 2.58 -1.56
C ASP A 98 -34.42 1.06 -1.75
N ALA A 99 -34.30 0.60 -3.00
CA ALA A 99 -34.05 -0.80 -3.32
C ALA A 99 -32.60 -1.18 -2.99
N ILE A 100 -32.44 -2.32 -2.31
CA ILE A 100 -31.15 -2.91 -1.93
C ILE A 100 -30.95 -4.23 -2.68
N SER A 101 -29.79 -4.40 -3.31
CA SER A 101 -29.43 -5.64 -4.01
C SER A 101 -27.93 -5.91 -3.94
N PRO A 102 -27.49 -7.19 -4.03
CA PRO A 102 -26.08 -7.50 -4.22
C PRO A 102 -25.51 -6.79 -5.46
N ILE A 103 -24.31 -6.23 -5.33
CA ILE A 103 -23.58 -5.56 -6.41
C ILE A 103 -22.46 -6.48 -6.93
N SER A 104 -22.26 -6.51 -8.25
CA SER A 104 -21.13 -7.20 -8.85
C SER A 104 -19.88 -6.32 -8.91
N ILE A 105 -18.70 -6.91 -9.07
CA ILE A 105 -17.45 -6.18 -9.29
C ILE A 105 -17.53 -5.23 -10.49
N TYR A 106 -18.21 -5.66 -11.57
CA TYR A 106 -18.41 -4.85 -12.77
C TYR A 106 -19.29 -3.62 -12.49
N ARG A 107 -20.37 -3.82 -11.73
CA ARG A 107 -21.27 -2.73 -11.35
C ARG A 107 -20.59 -1.73 -10.41
N PHE A 108 -19.75 -2.20 -9.49
CA PHE A 108 -18.95 -1.30 -8.64
C PHE A 108 -17.94 -0.49 -9.46
N MET A 109 -17.26 -1.14 -10.41
CA MET A 109 -16.35 -0.46 -11.34
C MET A 109 -17.09 0.62 -12.16
N GLU A 110 -18.32 0.36 -12.62
CA GLU A 110 -19.13 1.36 -13.30
C GLU A 110 -19.45 2.57 -12.41
N LEU A 111 -19.80 2.35 -11.14
CA LEU A 111 -20.03 3.44 -10.17
C LEU A 111 -18.73 4.24 -9.91
N ALA A 112 -17.59 3.57 -9.78
CA ALA A 112 -16.29 4.22 -9.61
C ALA A 112 -15.91 5.08 -10.83
N ILE A 113 -16.17 4.60 -12.04
CA ILE A 113 -15.96 5.38 -13.28
C ILE A 113 -16.90 6.59 -13.33
N GLN A 114 -18.19 6.40 -13.05
CA GLN A 114 -19.16 7.50 -13.05
C GLN A 114 -18.81 8.59 -12.03
N PHE A 115 -18.42 8.17 -10.83
CA PHE A 115 -18.02 9.10 -9.76
C PHE A 115 -16.73 9.85 -10.09
N SER A 116 -15.76 9.16 -10.69
CA SER A 116 -14.48 9.78 -11.06
C SER A 116 -14.56 10.68 -12.30
N ALA A 117 -15.67 10.67 -13.04
CA ALA A 117 -15.82 11.43 -14.29
C ALA A 117 -15.72 12.95 -14.14
N GLU A 118 -15.99 13.50 -12.93
CA GLU A 118 -15.81 14.93 -12.66
C GLU A 118 -14.33 15.34 -12.71
N GLU A 119 -13.44 14.50 -12.18
CA GLU A 119 -11.99 14.74 -12.17
C GLU A 119 -11.30 14.15 -13.42
N PHE A 120 -11.81 13.03 -13.93
CA PHE A 120 -11.22 12.24 -15.02
C PHE A 120 -12.26 11.92 -16.12
N PRO A 121 -12.65 12.90 -16.97
CA PRO A 121 -13.75 12.73 -17.94
C PRO A 121 -13.43 11.81 -19.14
N ASN A 122 -12.15 11.48 -19.37
CA ASN A 122 -11.69 10.75 -20.56
C ASN A 122 -11.52 9.23 -20.35
N VAL A 123 -12.06 8.68 -19.26
CA VAL A 123 -11.96 7.25 -18.95
C VAL A 123 -12.74 6.41 -19.97
N ASP A 124 -12.06 5.46 -20.62
CA ASP A 124 -12.70 4.49 -21.51
C ASP A 124 -13.27 3.31 -20.71
N ALA A 125 -14.55 3.41 -20.37
CA ALA A 125 -15.25 2.39 -19.58
C ALA A 125 -15.27 1.00 -20.24
N ASN A 126 -15.32 0.93 -21.57
CA ASN A 126 -15.33 -0.36 -22.29
C ASN A 126 -13.97 -1.05 -22.16
N LEU A 127 -12.89 -0.30 -22.35
CA LEU A 127 -11.53 -0.81 -22.18
C LEU A 127 -11.28 -1.29 -20.75
N VAL A 128 -11.69 -0.53 -19.74
CA VAL A 128 -11.55 -0.92 -18.33
C VAL A 128 -12.33 -2.20 -18.04
N LYS A 129 -13.57 -2.31 -18.52
CA LYS A 129 -14.40 -3.52 -18.34
C LYS A 129 -13.76 -4.74 -19.01
N GLN A 130 -13.27 -4.62 -20.23
CA GLN A 130 -12.56 -5.71 -20.93
C GLN A 130 -11.34 -6.18 -20.15
N ARG A 131 -10.55 -5.25 -19.59
CA ARG A 131 -9.38 -5.60 -18.78
C ARG A 131 -9.76 -6.27 -17.46
N LEU A 132 -10.85 -5.82 -16.83
CA LEU A 132 -11.38 -6.44 -15.61
C LEU A 132 -11.82 -7.88 -15.87
N THR A 133 -12.58 -8.10 -16.93
CA THR A 133 -12.97 -9.44 -17.38
C THR A 133 -11.73 -10.31 -17.62
N ASN A 134 -10.72 -9.80 -18.35
CA ASN A 134 -9.48 -10.53 -18.57
C ASN A 134 -8.76 -10.92 -17.26
N SER A 135 -8.72 -10.04 -16.25
CA SER A 135 -8.11 -10.35 -14.95
C SER A 135 -8.87 -11.43 -14.20
N VAL A 136 -10.21 -11.38 -14.19
CA VAL A 136 -11.08 -12.38 -13.54
C VAL A 136 -10.95 -13.75 -14.22
N GLU A 137 -11.07 -13.80 -15.55
CA GLU A 137 -10.99 -15.04 -16.33
C GLU A 137 -9.61 -15.70 -16.22
N ASN A 138 -8.53 -14.91 -16.22
CA ASN A 138 -7.18 -15.42 -16.03
C ASN A 138 -7.02 -16.05 -14.63
N LEU A 139 -7.49 -15.39 -13.58
CA LEU A 139 -7.45 -15.93 -12.22
C LEU A 139 -8.24 -17.24 -12.13
N GLU A 140 -9.44 -17.28 -12.69
CA GLU A 140 -10.26 -18.51 -12.73
C GLU A 140 -9.50 -19.64 -13.43
N ALA A 141 -8.87 -19.36 -14.57
CA ALA A 141 -8.09 -20.34 -15.32
C ALA A 141 -6.91 -20.88 -14.50
N PHE A 142 -6.20 -20.01 -13.75
CA PHE A 142 -5.11 -20.43 -12.86
C PHE A 142 -5.58 -21.26 -11.67
N LEU A 143 -6.68 -20.85 -11.02
CA LEU A 143 -7.24 -21.60 -9.90
C LEU A 143 -7.78 -22.96 -10.35
N SER A 144 -8.40 -23.03 -11.53
CA SER A 144 -8.85 -24.27 -12.15
C SER A 144 -7.67 -25.20 -12.43
N PHE A 145 -6.59 -24.67 -13.03
CA PHE A 145 -5.36 -25.43 -13.26
C PHE A 145 -4.73 -25.92 -11.96
N PHE A 146 -4.62 -25.06 -10.95
CA PHE A 146 -4.06 -25.40 -9.64
C PHE A 146 -4.84 -26.55 -8.98
N LYS A 147 -6.18 -26.47 -8.99
CA LYS A 147 -7.06 -27.49 -8.42
C LYS A 147 -6.95 -28.82 -9.15
N GLN A 148 -6.97 -28.82 -10.49
CA GLN A 148 -6.91 -30.04 -11.30
C GLN A 148 -5.60 -30.80 -11.14
N ASN A 149 -4.50 -30.09 -10.92
CA ASN A 149 -3.18 -30.69 -10.74
C ASN A 149 -2.89 -31.08 -9.29
N GLY A 150 -3.82 -30.88 -8.35
CA GLY A 150 -3.67 -31.28 -6.95
C GLY A 150 -2.45 -30.68 -6.26
N ARG A 151 -2.01 -29.49 -6.69
CA ARG A 151 -0.74 -28.93 -6.25
C ARG A 151 -0.87 -28.41 -4.82
N PRO A 152 0.06 -28.74 -3.93
CA PRO A 152 0.15 -28.04 -2.66
C PRO A 152 0.74 -26.64 -2.89
N ALA A 153 0.17 -25.64 -2.22
CA ALA A 153 0.71 -24.28 -2.17
C ALA A 153 1.07 -23.92 -0.73
N ASN A 154 1.74 -22.79 -0.55
CA ASN A 154 1.93 -22.17 0.77
C ASN A 154 2.72 -22.98 1.80
N PHE A 155 3.55 -23.94 1.39
CA PHE A 155 4.52 -24.59 2.28
C PHE A 155 5.45 -23.58 2.97
N ALA A 156 5.84 -23.89 4.21
CA ALA A 156 6.81 -23.08 4.94
C ALA A 156 8.16 -23.03 4.21
N LYS A 157 8.67 -24.19 3.78
CA LYS A 157 9.89 -24.30 2.97
C LYS A 157 9.56 -24.28 1.48
N MET A 158 10.23 -23.42 0.72
CA MET A 158 10.19 -23.40 -0.74
C MET A 158 11.56 -23.00 -1.31
N SER A 159 11.90 -23.56 -2.46
CA SER A 159 12.98 -23.07 -3.33
C SER A 159 12.64 -21.72 -3.96
N PHE A 160 13.62 -21.10 -4.63
CA PHE A 160 13.44 -19.86 -5.38
C PHE A 160 12.29 -19.93 -6.39
N ILE A 161 12.31 -20.94 -7.26
CA ILE A 161 11.34 -21.00 -8.34
C ILE A 161 9.93 -21.35 -7.86
N GLU A 162 9.80 -22.19 -6.84
CA GLU A 162 8.52 -22.46 -6.19
C GLU A 162 7.93 -21.19 -5.58
N ALA A 163 8.76 -20.36 -4.92
CA ALA A 163 8.32 -19.08 -4.37
C ALA A 163 7.86 -18.11 -5.46
N GLU A 164 8.60 -17.99 -6.57
CA GLU A 164 8.21 -17.16 -7.73
C GLU A 164 6.89 -17.59 -8.37
N GLN A 165 6.63 -18.90 -8.40
CA GLN A 165 5.44 -19.49 -9.03
C GLN A 165 4.26 -19.61 -8.07
N SER A 166 4.41 -19.19 -6.82
CA SER A 166 3.38 -19.29 -5.79
C SER A 166 2.46 -18.07 -5.69
N LEU A 167 2.70 -16.97 -6.42
CA LEU A 167 1.85 -15.78 -6.39
C LEU A 167 0.61 -15.93 -7.30
N PHE A 168 -0.45 -16.55 -6.80
CA PHE A 168 -1.67 -16.83 -7.58
C PHE A 168 -2.69 -15.69 -7.56
N LEU A 169 -2.77 -14.90 -6.49
CA LEU A 169 -3.80 -13.84 -6.39
C LEU A 169 -3.33 -12.50 -7.00
N GLY A 170 -2.02 -12.31 -7.14
CA GLY A 170 -1.43 -11.09 -7.70
C GLY A 170 -1.37 -9.95 -6.68
N HIS A 171 -1.38 -8.70 -7.14
CA HIS A 171 -1.23 -7.54 -6.27
C HIS A 171 -2.56 -7.21 -5.55
N ASN A 172 -2.55 -7.29 -4.22
CA ASN A 172 -3.75 -7.14 -3.39
C ASN A 172 -4.36 -5.72 -3.30
N ALA A 173 -3.80 -4.75 -4.04
CA ALA A 173 -4.22 -3.35 -4.08
C ALA A 173 -3.99 -2.80 -5.49
N HIS A 174 -4.34 -3.62 -6.48
CA HIS A 174 -4.40 -3.27 -7.89
C HIS A 174 -5.76 -3.74 -8.42
N PRO A 175 -6.48 -2.97 -9.25
CA PRO A 175 -7.82 -3.35 -9.71
C PRO A 175 -7.82 -4.57 -10.64
N LEU A 176 -6.69 -4.86 -11.28
CA LEU A 176 -6.51 -5.89 -12.32
C LEU A 176 -5.29 -6.78 -12.04
N PRO A 177 -5.23 -7.48 -10.89
CA PRO A 177 -4.01 -8.13 -10.41
C PRO A 177 -3.49 -9.23 -11.36
N LYS A 178 -4.34 -9.82 -12.18
CA LYS A 178 -4.02 -10.89 -13.15
C LYS A 178 -4.33 -10.54 -14.60
N GLY A 179 -4.52 -9.25 -14.90
CA GLY A 179 -4.64 -8.78 -16.28
C GLY A 179 -3.38 -9.07 -17.09
N ARG A 180 -3.54 -9.71 -18.25
CA ARG A 180 -2.48 -10.06 -19.21
C ARG A 180 -2.98 -9.79 -20.63
N SER A 181 -3.16 -8.52 -20.97
CA SER A 181 -3.68 -8.13 -22.29
C SER A 181 -2.56 -8.26 -23.33
N GLY A 182 -2.62 -9.33 -24.13
CA GLY A 182 -1.66 -9.65 -25.20
C GLY A 182 -1.62 -11.15 -25.51
N PHE A 183 -1.80 -12.01 -24.51
CA PHE A 183 -1.99 -13.44 -24.75
C PHE A 183 -3.39 -13.70 -25.31
N ASN A 184 -3.44 -14.31 -26.50
CA ASN A 184 -4.69 -14.46 -27.27
C ASN A 184 -5.30 -15.87 -27.12
N SER A 185 -4.59 -16.80 -26.49
CA SER A 185 -5.07 -18.16 -26.24
C SER A 185 -4.76 -18.63 -24.82
N LYS A 186 -5.55 -19.59 -24.34
CA LYS A 186 -5.32 -20.26 -23.06
C LYS A 186 -4.01 -21.04 -23.03
N GLU A 187 -3.58 -21.55 -24.19
CA GLU A 187 -2.30 -22.24 -24.33
C GLU A 187 -1.12 -21.29 -24.11
N GLU A 188 -1.12 -20.11 -24.75
CA GLU A 188 -0.13 -19.06 -24.51
C GLU A 188 -0.12 -18.64 -23.05
N LEU A 189 -1.31 -18.39 -22.49
CA LEU A 189 -1.45 -18.05 -21.08
C LEU A 189 -0.77 -19.11 -20.22
N PHE A 190 -1.08 -20.41 -20.38
CA PHE A 190 -0.51 -21.45 -19.53
C PHE A 190 0.99 -21.69 -19.78
N LYS A 191 1.45 -21.53 -21.02
CA LYS A 191 2.86 -21.74 -21.38
C LYS A 191 3.77 -20.66 -20.82
N TYR A 192 3.31 -19.41 -20.80
CA TYR A 192 4.13 -18.25 -20.42
C TYR A 192 3.84 -17.72 -18.99
N SER A 193 3.03 -18.41 -18.20
CA SER A 193 2.64 -17.96 -16.86
C SER A 193 3.35 -18.71 -15.72
N PRO A 194 3.77 -18.01 -14.65
CA PRO A 194 4.37 -18.65 -13.48
C PRO A 194 3.38 -19.52 -12.69
N GLU A 195 2.11 -19.13 -12.62
CA GLU A 195 1.06 -19.82 -11.85
C GLU A 195 0.81 -21.26 -12.35
N THR A 196 1.10 -21.51 -13.63
CA THR A 196 0.97 -22.81 -14.27
C THR A 196 2.28 -23.61 -14.30
N GLN A 197 3.37 -23.04 -13.78
CA GLN A 197 4.74 -23.53 -13.98
C GLN A 197 5.06 -23.70 -15.47
N GLY A 198 4.66 -22.71 -16.28
CA GLY A 198 4.91 -22.69 -17.71
C GLY A 198 6.39 -22.91 -18.01
N SER A 199 6.69 -23.57 -19.13
CA SER A 199 8.07 -23.89 -19.49
C SER A 199 8.21 -23.91 -21.01
N PHE A 200 9.30 -23.33 -21.51
CA PHE A 200 9.55 -23.19 -22.93
C PHE A 200 11.04 -23.05 -23.25
N GLN A 201 11.43 -23.48 -24.45
CA GLN A 201 12.73 -23.12 -25.02
C GLN A 201 12.69 -21.67 -25.51
N LEU A 202 13.83 -20.99 -25.46
CA LEU A 202 13.95 -19.62 -25.95
C LEU A 202 13.94 -19.59 -27.48
N ALA A 203 13.49 -18.49 -28.06
CA ALA A 203 13.67 -18.16 -29.47
C ALA A 203 15.04 -17.51 -29.69
N TYR A 204 15.62 -17.65 -30.88
CA TYR A 204 16.90 -17.01 -31.21
C TYR A 204 16.87 -16.28 -32.54
N PHE A 205 17.58 -15.15 -32.59
CA PHE A 205 17.86 -14.39 -33.80
C PHE A 205 19.37 -14.30 -34.03
N LEU A 206 19.77 -14.27 -35.30
CA LEU A 206 21.12 -13.93 -35.75
C LEU A 206 21.08 -12.54 -36.36
N ILE A 207 21.77 -11.58 -35.76
CA ILE A 207 21.65 -10.15 -36.10
C ILE A 207 23.03 -9.57 -36.40
N SER A 208 23.14 -8.74 -37.44
CA SER A 208 24.37 -8.05 -37.79
C SER A 208 24.93 -7.27 -36.59
N ALA A 209 26.23 -7.38 -36.32
CA ALA A 209 26.87 -6.70 -35.19
C ALA A 209 26.71 -5.17 -35.26
N ASP A 210 26.64 -4.59 -36.46
CA ASP A 210 26.43 -3.14 -36.66
C ASP A 210 25.06 -2.65 -36.16
N ASN A 211 24.12 -3.58 -35.95
CA ASN A 211 22.77 -3.30 -35.45
C ASN A 211 22.63 -3.61 -33.95
N ILE A 212 23.67 -4.07 -33.27
CA ILE A 212 23.63 -4.43 -31.85
C ILE A 212 24.32 -3.38 -31.00
N VAL A 213 23.69 -3.02 -29.88
CA VAL A 213 24.38 -2.40 -28.76
C VAL A 213 24.33 -3.38 -27.60
N GLU A 214 25.50 -3.87 -27.19
CA GLU A 214 25.64 -4.72 -26.01
C GLU A 214 26.60 -4.09 -25.00
N LYS A 215 26.28 -4.28 -23.72
CA LYS A 215 27.14 -3.91 -22.60
C LYS A 215 27.17 -5.05 -21.62
N ASN A 216 28.32 -5.28 -21.00
CA ASN A 216 28.45 -6.24 -19.91
C ASN A 216 29.48 -5.76 -18.89
N ALA A 217 29.09 -5.69 -17.62
CA ALA A 217 29.96 -5.30 -16.53
C ALA A 217 31.03 -6.36 -16.20
N GLU A 218 30.88 -7.61 -16.67
CA GLU A 218 31.79 -8.74 -16.45
C GLU A 218 32.95 -8.84 -17.46
N GLY A 219 32.94 -8.04 -18.53
CA GLY A 219 34.11 -7.92 -19.44
C GLY A 219 34.12 -8.89 -20.62
N PHE A 220 32.97 -9.45 -21.02
CA PHE A 220 32.81 -10.25 -22.23
C PHE A 220 31.43 -10.00 -22.86
N ASP A 221 31.26 -10.34 -24.15
CA ASP A 221 30.00 -10.16 -24.86
C ASP A 221 29.06 -11.35 -24.59
N MET A 222 27.83 -11.05 -24.14
CA MET A 222 26.84 -12.10 -23.85
C MET A 222 26.39 -12.81 -25.13
N THR A 223 26.36 -12.10 -26.25
CA THR A 223 26.00 -12.65 -27.56
C THR A 223 26.97 -13.72 -28.05
N ASP A 224 28.25 -13.64 -27.67
CA ASP A 224 29.24 -14.67 -27.99
C ASP A 224 29.01 -15.95 -27.16
N LEU A 225 28.62 -15.80 -25.89
CA LEU A 225 28.24 -16.93 -25.04
C LEU A 225 27.00 -17.66 -25.60
N PHE A 226 25.94 -16.92 -25.96
CA PHE A 226 24.75 -17.51 -26.58
C PHE A 226 25.04 -18.17 -27.91
N ARG A 227 26.01 -17.66 -28.68
CA ARG A 227 26.47 -18.31 -29.90
C ARG A 227 27.09 -19.67 -29.62
N ILE A 228 27.92 -19.78 -28.57
CA ILE A 228 28.52 -21.07 -28.16
C ILE A 228 27.42 -22.05 -27.72
N GLU A 229 26.50 -21.61 -26.87
CA GLU A 229 25.36 -22.45 -26.43
C GLU A 229 24.52 -22.95 -27.61
N LEU A 230 24.36 -22.12 -28.64
CA LEU A 230 23.61 -22.48 -29.84
C LEU A 230 24.39 -23.41 -30.79
N LEU A 231 25.72 -23.36 -30.81
CA LEU A 231 26.52 -24.34 -31.55
C LEU A 231 26.37 -25.76 -30.97
N ASP A 232 26.17 -25.87 -29.66
CA ASP A 232 25.97 -27.15 -28.97
C ASP A 232 24.53 -27.70 -29.13
N SER A 233 23.54 -26.82 -29.21
CA SER A 233 22.11 -27.18 -29.18
C SER A 233 21.35 -26.98 -30.50
N GLY A 234 21.93 -26.27 -31.46
CA GLY A 234 21.32 -25.92 -32.74
C GLY A 234 21.28 -27.09 -33.73
N ASN A 235 20.35 -27.03 -34.69
CA ASN A 235 20.32 -27.98 -35.80
C ASN A 235 21.36 -27.64 -36.88
N ALA A 236 21.59 -28.57 -37.82
CA ALA A 236 22.60 -28.39 -38.87
C ALA A 236 22.40 -27.14 -39.74
N GLU A 237 21.14 -26.76 -40.00
CA GLU A 237 20.80 -25.55 -40.77
C GLU A 237 21.19 -24.28 -40.01
N THR A 238 20.92 -24.23 -38.71
CA THR A 238 21.30 -23.12 -37.83
C THR A 238 22.81 -22.99 -37.75
N ILE A 239 23.52 -24.10 -37.53
CA ILE A 239 24.99 -24.11 -37.47
C ILE A 239 25.59 -23.61 -38.79
N ALA A 240 25.07 -24.09 -39.93
CA ALA A 240 25.53 -23.63 -41.23
C ALA A 240 25.28 -22.13 -41.45
N LEU A 241 24.16 -21.58 -40.95
CA LEU A 241 23.86 -20.15 -41.03
C LEU A 241 24.78 -19.32 -40.12
N LEU A 242 25.09 -19.82 -38.92
CA LEU A 242 26.08 -19.19 -38.04
C LEU A 242 27.46 -19.11 -38.73
N ASP A 243 27.89 -20.18 -39.40
CA ASP A 243 29.16 -20.24 -40.13
C ASP A 243 29.19 -19.28 -41.33
N GLN A 244 28.07 -19.12 -42.04
CA GLN A 244 27.94 -18.18 -43.15
C GLN A 244 28.00 -16.71 -42.70
N HIS A 245 27.62 -16.43 -41.46
CA HIS A 245 27.55 -15.08 -40.90
C HIS A 245 28.39 -14.95 -39.62
N PRO A 246 29.74 -15.02 -39.72
CA PRO A 246 30.63 -15.02 -38.56
C PRO A 246 30.61 -13.69 -37.78
N ASN A 247 30.28 -12.58 -38.45
CA ASN A 247 30.20 -11.24 -37.83
C ASN A 247 28.80 -10.93 -37.27
N HIS A 248 27.85 -11.88 -37.32
CA HIS A 248 26.54 -11.69 -36.70
C HIS A 248 26.52 -12.26 -35.27
N LYS A 249 25.78 -11.57 -34.41
CA LYS A 249 25.60 -11.88 -33.00
C LYS A 249 24.32 -12.69 -32.78
N VAL A 250 24.35 -13.61 -31.82
CA VAL A 250 23.20 -14.44 -31.45
C VAL A 250 22.44 -13.77 -30.31
N VAL A 251 21.15 -13.53 -30.50
CA VAL A 251 20.27 -12.82 -29.54
C VAL A 251 19.13 -13.75 -29.11
N PRO A 252 19.03 -14.13 -27.83
CA PRO A 252 17.92 -14.90 -27.30
C PRO A 252 16.67 -14.04 -27.17
N MET A 253 15.48 -14.63 -27.23
CA MET A 253 14.19 -13.93 -27.15
C MET A 253 13.13 -14.77 -26.45
N HIS A 254 12.19 -14.09 -25.79
CA HIS A 254 10.96 -14.72 -25.35
C HIS A 254 10.16 -15.21 -26.59
N PRO A 255 9.71 -16.48 -26.65
CA PRO A 255 9.07 -17.04 -27.85
C PRO A 255 7.87 -16.23 -28.36
N TRP A 256 6.97 -15.83 -27.46
CA TRP A 256 5.81 -14.99 -27.83
C TRP A 256 6.22 -13.64 -28.43
N GLU A 257 7.26 -13.00 -27.88
CA GLU A 257 7.74 -11.71 -28.35
C GLU A 257 8.43 -11.84 -29.72
N ALA A 258 9.16 -12.94 -29.93
CA ALA A 258 9.77 -13.25 -31.22
C ALA A 258 8.71 -13.36 -32.34
N GLU A 259 7.61 -14.07 -32.09
CA GLU A 259 6.49 -14.20 -33.03
C GLU A 259 5.83 -12.83 -33.30
N TYR A 260 5.60 -12.03 -32.25
CA TYR A 260 5.11 -10.66 -32.39
C TYR A 260 6.03 -9.81 -33.27
N LEU A 261 7.34 -9.84 -33.02
CA LEU A 261 8.35 -9.08 -33.74
C LEU A 261 8.46 -9.49 -35.21
N LEU A 262 8.36 -10.78 -35.53
CA LEU A 262 8.35 -11.28 -36.91
C LEU A 262 7.18 -10.72 -37.73
N SER A 263 6.09 -10.28 -37.09
CA SER A 263 4.98 -9.63 -37.78
C SER A 263 5.24 -8.16 -38.12
N GLN A 264 6.19 -7.50 -37.44
CA GLN A 264 6.46 -6.06 -37.56
C GLN A 264 7.17 -5.71 -38.87
N THR A 265 6.85 -4.53 -39.42
CA THR A 265 7.39 -4.04 -40.69
C THR A 265 8.91 -3.84 -40.64
N THR A 266 9.42 -3.32 -39.52
CA THR A 266 10.85 -3.08 -39.30
C THR A 266 11.66 -4.38 -39.33
N VAL A 267 11.19 -5.43 -38.65
CA VAL A 267 11.88 -6.73 -38.60
C VAL A 267 11.86 -7.40 -39.98
N LYS A 268 10.72 -7.36 -40.68
CA LYS A 268 10.61 -7.83 -42.07
C LYS A 268 11.58 -7.11 -43.02
N ALA A 269 11.79 -5.81 -42.81
CA ALA A 269 12.76 -5.03 -43.60
C ALA A 269 14.21 -5.48 -43.33
N MET A 270 14.58 -5.68 -42.06
CA MET A 270 15.90 -6.20 -41.69
C MET A 270 16.16 -7.60 -42.27
N GLN A 271 15.15 -8.48 -42.28
CA GLN A 271 15.26 -9.81 -42.91
C GLN A 271 15.52 -9.71 -44.42
N LYS A 272 14.81 -8.80 -45.10
CA LYS A 272 14.99 -8.55 -46.54
C LYS A 272 16.39 -8.00 -46.86
N GLU A 273 16.96 -7.21 -45.96
CA GLU A 273 18.31 -6.67 -46.06
C GLU A 273 19.39 -7.66 -45.56
N SER A 274 18.99 -8.88 -45.15
CA SER A 274 19.89 -9.92 -44.61
C SER A 274 20.69 -9.46 -43.38
N LEU A 275 20.14 -8.51 -42.62
CA LEU A 275 20.70 -8.02 -41.36
C LEU A 275 20.23 -8.83 -40.14
N LEU A 276 19.18 -9.63 -40.32
CA LEU A 276 18.52 -10.37 -39.26
C LEU A 276 17.94 -11.68 -39.80
N PHE A 277 18.17 -12.77 -39.08
CA PHE A 277 17.61 -14.08 -39.37
C PHE A 277 16.95 -14.66 -38.12
N PHE A 278 15.78 -15.28 -38.27
CA PHE A 278 15.16 -16.03 -37.20
C PHE A 278 15.66 -17.47 -37.24
N LEU A 279 16.21 -17.95 -36.14
CA LEU A 279 16.84 -19.26 -36.05
C LEU A 279 15.83 -20.34 -35.61
N GLY A 280 14.84 -19.96 -34.79
CA GLY A 280 13.89 -20.90 -34.19
C GLY A 280 14.05 -21.01 -32.69
N HIS A 281 13.59 -22.12 -32.12
CA HIS A 281 13.58 -22.39 -30.69
C HIS A 281 14.61 -23.46 -30.32
N PHE A 282 15.52 -23.17 -29.40
CA PHE A 282 16.64 -24.06 -29.06
C PHE A 282 17.03 -23.98 -27.58
N GLY A 283 17.96 -24.86 -27.20
CA GLY A 283 18.57 -24.88 -25.87
C GLY A 283 17.68 -25.47 -24.78
N GLU A 284 18.09 -25.22 -23.54
CA GLU A 284 17.39 -25.68 -22.35
C GLU A 284 16.04 -24.98 -22.15
N PHE A 285 15.18 -25.61 -21.36
CA PHE A 285 13.90 -25.03 -20.98
C PHE A 285 14.07 -23.98 -19.89
N TYR A 286 13.37 -22.86 -20.08
CA TYR A 286 13.26 -21.79 -19.11
C TYR A 286 11.81 -21.70 -18.61
N THR A 287 11.66 -21.21 -17.38
CA THR A 287 10.35 -21.03 -16.76
C THR A 287 10.16 -19.58 -16.31
N PRO A 288 8.96 -18.97 -16.47
CA PRO A 288 8.72 -17.59 -16.10
C PRO A 288 8.65 -17.44 -14.57
N THR A 289 9.19 -16.33 -14.09
CA THR A 289 9.08 -15.88 -12.70
C THR A 289 7.81 -15.03 -12.50
N SER A 290 7.57 -14.51 -11.29
CA SER A 290 6.41 -13.66 -10.97
C SER A 290 6.27 -12.41 -11.85
N SER A 291 7.34 -11.96 -12.50
CA SER A 291 7.29 -10.84 -13.45
C SER A 291 6.79 -11.24 -14.85
N VAL A 292 6.55 -12.53 -15.10
CA VAL A 292 6.25 -13.17 -16.40
C VAL A 292 7.41 -13.10 -17.39
N ARG A 293 7.93 -11.91 -17.69
CA ARG A 293 8.98 -11.65 -18.68
C ARG A 293 10.42 -11.97 -18.25
N THR A 294 10.64 -12.23 -16.96
CA THR A 294 11.94 -12.70 -16.45
C THR A 294 11.87 -14.21 -16.34
N VAL A 295 12.80 -14.90 -16.98
CA VAL A 295 12.81 -16.36 -17.05
C VAL A 295 14.02 -16.94 -16.33
N TYR A 296 13.83 -18.12 -15.76
CA TYR A 296 14.79 -18.82 -14.92
C TYR A 296 15.08 -20.22 -15.43
N ASN A 297 16.36 -20.62 -15.32
CA ASN A 297 16.83 -21.98 -15.50
C ASN A 297 17.82 -22.29 -14.37
N ALA A 298 17.66 -23.44 -13.71
CA ALA A 298 18.43 -23.82 -12.50
C ALA A 298 19.91 -24.14 -12.77
N SER A 299 20.28 -24.36 -14.03
CA SER A 299 21.66 -24.64 -14.46
C SER A 299 22.36 -23.40 -15.02
N SER A 300 21.59 -22.36 -15.39
CA SER A 300 22.13 -21.14 -16.01
C SER A 300 22.72 -20.17 -14.98
N ASP A 301 23.83 -19.54 -15.34
CA ASP A 301 24.39 -18.37 -14.64
C ASP A 301 23.50 -17.13 -14.74
N TRP A 302 22.54 -17.13 -15.67
CA TRP A 302 21.80 -15.95 -16.07
C TRP A 302 20.29 -16.16 -16.00
N MET A 303 19.59 -15.19 -15.42
CA MET A 303 18.18 -14.98 -15.66
C MET A 303 18.01 -13.93 -16.76
N LEU A 304 17.12 -14.18 -17.72
CA LEU A 304 16.90 -13.27 -18.85
C LEU A 304 15.57 -12.53 -18.64
N LYS A 305 15.60 -11.20 -18.67
CA LYS A 305 14.43 -10.33 -18.56
C LYS A 305 14.17 -9.67 -19.91
N PHE A 306 13.18 -10.18 -20.63
CA PHE A 306 12.85 -9.75 -21.98
C PHE A 306 11.89 -8.55 -21.99
N SER A 307 11.95 -7.71 -23.02
CA SER A 307 10.79 -6.94 -23.41
C SER A 307 9.65 -7.88 -23.79
N LEU A 308 8.43 -7.49 -23.45
CA LEU A 308 7.22 -8.25 -23.75
C LEU A 308 6.06 -7.27 -23.98
N HIS A 309 5.53 -7.21 -25.20
CA HIS A 309 4.38 -6.38 -25.58
C HIS A 309 3.04 -6.94 -25.08
N VAL A 310 3.01 -7.31 -23.80
CA VAL A 310 1.83 -7.73 -23.04
C VAL A 310 1.62 -6.72 -21.92
N LYS A 311 0.42 -6.15 -21.81
CA LYS A 311 0.08 -5.24 -20.71
C LYS A 311 -0.21 -6.06 -19.46
N ILE A 312 0.63 -5.88 -18.44
CA ILE A 312 0.51 -6.55 -17.15
C ILE A 312 0.40 -5.44 -16.09
N THR A 313 -0.63 -5.48 -15.26
CA THR A 313 -0.99 -4.38 -14.34
C THR A 313 -1.20 -3.06 -15.09
N ASN A 314 -0.36 -2.05 -14.90
CA ASN A 314 -0.51 -0.74 -15.54
C ASN A 314 0.33 -0.53 -16.80
N SER A 315 1.33 -1.37 -17.07
CA SER A 315 2.31 -1.12 -18.16
C SER A 315 2.42 -2.27 -19.12
N GLN A 316 2.68 -1.95 -20.39
CA GLN A 316 3.34 -2.90 -21.28
C GLN A 316 4.73 -3.23 -20.72
N ARG A 317 5.09 -4.51 -20.70
CA ARG A 317 6.34 -4.97 -20.08
C ARG A 317 7.51 -4.88 -21.03
N VAL A 318 7.69 -3.70 -21.62
CA VAL A 318 8.84 -3.33 -22.45
C VAL A 318 9.98 -2.83 -21.55
N ASN A 319 11.23 -3.15 -21.91
CA ASN A 319 12.42 -2.59 -21.26
C ASN A 319 12.86 -1.34 -22.01
N LEU A 320 13.05 -0.21 -21.31
CA LEU A 320 13.58 1.00 -21.94
C LEU A 320 15.10 1.04 -21.85
N VAL A 321 15.75 1.59 -22.89
CA VAL A 321 17.22 1.72 -22.97
C VAL A 321 17.80 2.40 -21.73
N ARG A 322 17.21 3.53 -21.29
CA ARG A 322 17.64 4.24 -20.08
C ARG A 322 17.66 3.35 -18.82
N GLU A 323 16.72 2.40 -18.73
CA GLU A 323 16.60 1.51 -17.59
C GLU A 323 17.59 0.35 -17.64
N LEU A 324 17.94 -0.12 -18.83
CA LEU A 324 19.01 -1.11 -19.02
C LEU A 324 20.35 -0.56 -18.52
N TYR A 325 20.63 0.72 -18.80
CA TYR A 325 21.83 1.39 -18.29
C TYR A 325 21.85 1.51 -16.76
N ARG A 326 20.69 1.57 -16.08
CA ARG A 326 20.65 1.58 -14.59
C ARG A 326 21.26 0.31 -14.00
N GLY A 327 20.91 -0.84 -14.57
CA GLY A 327 21.44 -2.14 -14.13
C GLY A 327 22.94 -2.24 -14.35
N TYR A 328 23.38 -1.82 -15.54
CA TYR A 328 24.80 -1.78 -15.89
C TYR A 328 25.59 -0.84 -14.95
N ASP A 329 25.09 0.36 -14.70
CA ASP A 329 25.73 1.37 -13.84
C ASP A 329 25.89 0.86 -12.40
N VAL A 330 24.83 0.30 -11.82
CA VAL A 330 24.87 -0.27 -10.46
C VAL A 330 25.84 -1.46 -10.40
N SER A 331 25.84 -2.31 -11.41
CA SER A 331 26.77 -3.45 -11.49
C SER A 331 28.24 -3.00 -11.54
N LYS A 332 28.54 -1.91 -12.26
CA LYS A 332 29.87 -1.30 -12.26
C LYS A 332 30.20 -0.65 -10.92
N LEU A 333 29.28 0.12 -10.35
CA LEU A 333 29.46 0.78 -9.06
C LEU A 333 29.76 -0.22 -7.94
N LEU A 334 29.02 -1.33 -7.86
CA LEU A 334 29.21 -2.37 -6.85
C LEU A 334 30.59 -3.07 -6.91
N LYS A 335 31.31 -2.95 -8.04
CA LYS A 335 32.68 -3.48 -8.19
C LYS A 335 33.76 -2.51 -7.68
N THR A 336 33.43 -1.23 -7.51
CA THR A 336 34.34 -0.19 -7.01
C THR A 336 34.60 -0.34 -5.51
N ALA A 337 35.55 0.41 -4.95
CA ALA A 337 35.76 0.48 -3.50
C ALA A 337 34.52 1.03 -2.77
N PHE A 338 33.83 2.00 -3.37
CA PHE A 338 32.61 2.60 -2.82
C PHE A 338 31.50 1.55 -2.66
N GLY A 339 31.20 0.81 -3.72
CA GLY A 339 30.17 -0.23 -3.69
C GLY A 339 30.54 -1.43 -2.79
N LYS A 340 31.82 -1.79 -2.74
CA LYS A 340 32.32 -2.81 -1.79
C LYS A 340 32.18 -2.37 -0.34
N ALA A 341 32.41 -1.09 -0.04
CA ALA A 341 32.19 -0.53 1.29
C ALA A 341 30.70 -0.57 1.67
N ALA A 342 29.80 -0.17 0.76
CA ALA A 342 28.35 -0.24 0.98
C ALA A 342 27.89 -1.68 1.31
N LYS A 343 28.37 -2.67 0.55
CA LYS A 343 28.05 -4.09 0.78
C LYS A 343 28.66 -4.63 2.07
N ALA A 344 29.84 -4.16 2.46
CA ALA A 344 30.50 -4.58 3.69
C ALA A 344 29.82 -4.00 4.94
N GLU A 345 29.31 -2.77 4.84
CA GLU A 345 28.59 -2.09 5.93
C GLU A 345 27.16 -2.63 6.10
N TYR A 346 26.52 -3.02 4.99
CA TYR A 346 25.14 -3.52 4.98
C TYR A 346 25.02 -4.90 4.30
N PRO A 347 25.62 -5.96 4.88
CA PRO A 347 25.65 -7.30 4.29
C PRO A 347 24.28 -8.01 4.26
N GLU A 348 23.28 -7.49 4.99
CA GLU A 348 21.94 -8.05 5.10
C GLU A 348 21.17 -8.01 3.76
N ILE A 349 21.51 -7.07 2.88
CA ILE A 349 20.90 -6.92 1.55
C ILE A 349 21.89 -7.37 0.47
N GLU A 350 21.57 -8.49 -0.18
CA GLU A 350 22.24 -8.91 -1.41
C GLU A 350 21.60 -8.25 -2.63
N PHE A 351 22.38 -7.52 -3.41
CA PHE A 351 21.95 -6.99 -4.69
C PHE A 351 22.12 -8.03 -5.80
N ILE A 352 21.01 -8.52 -6.35
CA ILE A 352 21.02 -9.29 -7.59
C ILE A 352 21.11 -8.29 -8.75
N THR A 353 22.30 -8.19 -9.33
CA THR A 353 22.61 -7.20 -10.36
C THR A 353 22.26 -7.68 -11.77
N ASP A 354 21.96 -6.73 -12.64
CA ASP A 354 21.76 -6.94 -14.08
C ASP A 354 23.00 -6.38 -14.82
N PRO A 355 24.12 -7.13 -14.89
CA PRO A 355 25.39 -6.61 -15.39
C PRO A 355 25.41 -6.39 -16.89
N ALA A 356 24.49 -7.00 -17.64
CA ALA A 356 24.52 -6.96 -19.08
C ALA A 356 23.15 -6.67 -19.69
N PHE A 357 23.18 -6.08 -20.88
CA PHE A 357 22.00 -5.89 -21.70
C PHE A 357 22.34 -5.95 -23.19
N ILE A 358 21.32 -6.23 -23.99
CA ILE A 358 21.40 -6.24 -25.46
C ILE A 358 20.23 -5.39 -25.98
N THR A 359 20.50 -4.53 -26.96
CA THR A 359 19.49 -3.83 -27.76
C THR A 359 19.76 -3.99 -29.25
N VAL A 360 18.71 -3.87 -30.08
CA VAL A 360 18.82 -3.90 -31.55
C VAL A 360 18.38 -2.55 -32.10
N ASN A 361 19.24 -1.94 -32.92
CA ASN A 361 19.01 -0.67 -33.57
C ASN A 361 18.90 -0.84 -35.08
N TYR A 362 17.98 -0.13 -35.71
CA TYR A 362 17.83 -0.12 -37.15
C TYR A 362 17.55 1.30 -37.66
N LYS A 363 18.38 1.76 -38.60
CA LYS A 363 18.28 3.11 -39.20
C LYS A 363 18.23 4.25 -38.17
N GLY A 364 18.96 4.09 -37.06
CA GLY A 364 19.08 5.09 -35.99
C GLY A 364 18.07 4.94 -34.85
N GLU A 365 17.09 4.04 -34.96
CA GLU A 365 16.05 3.82 -33.96
C GLU A 365 16.22 2.47 -33.25
N THR A 366 15.98 2.42 -31.94
CA THR A 366 15.96 1.17 -31.17
C THR A 366 14.63 0.43 -31.36
N ILE A 367 14.71 -0.89 -31.56
CA ILE A 367 13.54 -1.77 -31.64
C ILE A 367 13.30 -2.35 -30.24
N ASP A 368 12.39 -1.73 -29.49
CA ASP A 368 12.21 -2.01 -28.06
C ASP A 368 11.91 -3.48 -27.71
N GLY A 369 11.27 -4.23 -28.60
CA GLY A 369 11.00 -5.66 -28.37
C GLY A 369 12.27 -6.51 -28.24
N PHE A 370 13.42 -6.06 -28.77
CA PHE A 370 14.71 -6.73 -28.60
C PHE A 370 15.51 -6.28 -27.37
N ASN A 371 14.97 -5.39 -26.53
CA ASN A 371 15.69 -4.92 -25.34
C ASN A 371 15.68 -6.02 -24.26
N ILE A 372 16.86 -6.55 -23.93
CA ILE A 372 17.04 -7.65 -22.97
C ILE A 372 17.90 -7.18 -21.81
N SER A 373 17.43 -7.36 -20.59
CA SER A 373 18.27 -7.28 -19.39
C SER A 373 18.72 -8.68 -18.97
N ILE A 374 20.00 -8.83 -18.65
CA ILE A 374 20.63 -10.10 -18.30
C ILE A 374 21.10 -9.99 -16.85
N ARG A 375 20.54 -10.86 -16.00
CA ARG A 375 20.66 -10.83 -14.54
C ARG A 375 21.47 -12.00 -14.03
N HIS A 376 22.32 -11.77 -13.04
CA HIS A 376 23.02 -12.85 -12.33
C HIS A 376 22.03 -13.80 -11.63
N ASN A 377 22.26 -15.10 -11.71
CA ASN A 377 21.43 -16.12 -11.05
C ASN A 377 22.11 -16.69 -9.79
N PRO A 378 21.78 -16.18 -8.58
CA PRO A 378 22.33 -16.72 -7.33
C PRO A 378 21.62 -18.01 -6.87
N PHE A 379 20.57 -18.45 -7.57
CA PHE A 379 19.74 -19.60 -7.22
C PHE A 379 19.95 -20.76 -8.19
N LYS A 380 21.21 -20.98 -8.60
CA LYS A 380 21.63 -22.13 -9.42
C LYS A 380 22.46 -23.12 -8.61
N GLY A 381 22.59 -24.36 -9.07
CA GLY A 381 23.37 -25.40 -8.37
C GLY A 381 22.94 -25.53 -6.91
N ASP A 382 23.86 -25.52 -5.95
CA ASP A 382 23.53 -25.56 -4.50
C ASP A 382 22.60 -24.42 -4.05
N GLY A 383 22.55 -23.31 -4.79
CA GLY A 383 21.64 -22.19 -4.54
C GLY A 383 20.16 -22.53 -4.76
N THR A 384 19.83 -23.62 -5.46
CA THR A 384 18.44 -24.06 -5.67
C THR A 384 17.79 -24.54 -4.37
N GLU A 385 18.59 -25.02 -3.43
CA GLU A 385 18.14 -25.60 -2.16
C GLU A 385 17.87 -24.56 -1.07
N LYS A 386 18.20 -23.28 -1.33
CA LYS A 386 17.95 -22.19 -0.39
C LYS A 386 16.45 -22.05 -0.12
N ASN A 387 16.10 -21.93 1.15
CA ASN A 387 14.73 -21.64 1.56
C ASN A 387 14.48 -20.15 1.39
N VAL A 388 13.74 -19.78 0.35
CA VAL A 388 13.44 -18.38 0.07
C VAL A 388 11.94 -18.16 -0.11
N THR A 389 11.54 -16.91 0.08
CA THR A 389 10.17 -16.48 -0.17
C THR A 389 10.15 -15.18 -0.96
N LEU A 390 9.29 -15.14 -1.98
CA LEU A 390 8.92 -13.91 -2.67
C LEU A 390 7.98 -13.16 -1.73
N LEU A 391 8.33 -11.94 -1.33
CA LEU A 391 7.57 -11.21 -0.33
C LEU A 391 6.11 -11.01 -0.76
N ALA A 392 5.87 -10.76 -2.05
CA ALA A 392 4.53 -10.64 -2.60
C ALA A 392 3.68 -11.91 -2.42
N ALA A 393 4.29 -13.08 -2.59
CA ALA A 393 3.63 -14.36 -2.39
C ALA A 393 3.44 -14.70 -0.90
N LEU A 394 4.33 -14.22 -0.03
CA LEU A 394 4.20 -14.37 1.43
C LEU A 394 2.99 -13.59 1.97
N CYS A 395 2.74 -12.39 1.43
CA CYS A 395 1.69 -11.48 1.86
C CYS A 395 0.31 -11.70 1.19
N GLN A 396 0.19 -12.67 0.27
CA GLN A 396 -1.09 -12.99 -0.37
C GLN A 396 -2.01 -13.81 0.57
N ASP A 397 -3.30 -13.83 0.27
CA ASP A 397 -4.28 -14.61 1.03
C ASP A 397 -4.19 -16.12 0.73
N GLY A 398 -4.93 -16.91 1.50
CA GLY A 398 -5.02 -18.36 1.32
C GLY A 398 -5.67 -18.74 -0.01
N LEU A 399 -5.18 -19.82 -0.63
CA LEU A 399 -5.69 -20.31 -1.92
C LEU A 399 -6.70 -21.43 -1.70
N LEU A 400 -7.91 -21.27 -2.24
CA LEU A 400 -8.96 -22.30 -2.23
C LEU A 400 -9.23 -22.91 -0.83
N GLY A 401 -9.17 -22.08 0.22
CA GLY A 401 -9.38 -22.49 1.61
C GLY A 401 -8.14 -23.01 2.33
N GLN A 402 -6.98 -23.10 1.66
CA GLN A 402 -5.70 -23.37 2.33
C GLN A 402 -5.25 -22.16 3.15
N LYS A 403 -4.46 -22.39 4.21
CA LYS A 403 -3.84 -21.31 4.97
C LYS A 403 -2.86 -20.51 4.06
N PRO A 404 -2.74 -19.18 4.24
CA PRO A 404 -1.67 -18.40 3.64
C PRO A 404 -0.28 -18.90 4.07
N ARG A 405 0.73 -18.67 3.24
CA ARG A 405 2.11 -19.13 3.52
C ARG A 405 2.67 -18.55 4.82
N ILE A 406 2.40 -17.27 5.10
CA ILE A 406 2.88 -16.62 6.34
C ILE A 406 2.39 -17.36 7.59
N VAL A 407 1.15 -17.88 7.58
CA VAL A 407 0.60 -18.64 8.71
C VAL A 407 1.37 -19.94 8.90
N ASN A 408 1.53 -20.73 7.83
CA ASN A 408 2.27 -22.00 7.89
C ASN A 408 3.73 -21.78 8.33
N LEU A 409 4.36 -20.70 7.85
CA LEU A 409 5.74 -20.35 8.20
C LEU A 409 5.87 -20.00 9.68
N ILE A 410 4.98 -19.16 10.21
CA ILE A 410 5.01 -18.77 11.63
C ILE A 410 4.66 -19.96 12.54
N GLU A 411 3.74 -20.84 12.15
CA GLU A 411 3.42 -22.06 12.89
C GLU A 411 4.65 -22.99 13.00
N GLU A 412 5.36 -23.24 11.89
CA GLU A 412 6.58 -24.03 11.90
C GLU A 412 7.71 -23.37 12.71
N ALA A 413 7.86 -22.04 12.59
CA ALA A 413 8.81 -21.27 13.40
C ALA A 413 8.49 -21.38 14.91
N ALA A 414 7.21 -21.36 15.28
CA ALA A 414 6.75 -21.46 16.66
C ALA A 414 7.03 -22.84 17.26
N ILE A 415 6.84 -23.89 16.45
CA ILE A 415 7.21 -25.27 16.80
C ILE A 415 8.72 -25.37 17.00
N SER A 416 9.52 -24.88 16.04
CA SER A 416 10.99 -24.93 16.13
C SER A 416 11.53 -24.21 17.36
N LYS A 417 11.00 -23.01 17.68
CA LYS A 417 11.44 -22.20 18.83
C LYS A 417 10.79 -22.60 20.15
N ASN A 418 9.82 -23.50 20.16
CA ASN A 418 9.00 -23.85 21.33
C ASN A 418 8.38 -22.61 22.00
N LYS A 419 7.67 -21.80 21.21
CA LYS A 419 6.98 -20.57 21.64
C LYS A 419 5.55 -20.54 21.11
N THR A 420 4.73 -19.61 21.59
CA THR A 420 3.39 -19.40 21.03
C THR A 420 3.49 -18.77 19.64
N VAL A 421 2.46 -19.01 18.80
CA VAL A 421 2.35 -18.40 17.46
C VAL A 421 2.45 -16.88 17.55
N SER A 422 1.74 -16.24 18.49
CA SER A 422 1.73 -14.78 18.60
C SER A 422 3.07 -14.18 19.04
N HIS A 423 3.73 -14.79 20.03
CA HIS A 423 5.07 -14.38 20.40
C HIS A 423 6.07 -14.56 19.25
N THR A 424 5.94 -15.65 18.49
CA THR A 424 6.80 -15.95 17.33
C THR A 424 6.58 -14.94 16.21
N ALA A 425 5.32 -14.60 15.89
CA ALA A 425 4.98 -13.61 14.87
C ALA A 425 5.60 -12.24 15.15
N VAL A 426 5.49 -11.75 16.39
CA VAL A 426 6.08 -10.46 16.79
C VAL A 426 7.61 -10.49 16.67
N ASN A 427 8.29 -11.55 17.14
CA ASN A 427 9.74 -11.63 17.04
C ASN A 427 10.23 -11.84 15.60
N TRP A 428 9.50 -12.61 14.79
CA TRP A 428 9.77 -12.78 13.38
C TRP A 428 9.72 -11.42 12.67
N PHE A 429 8.69 -10.62 12.96
CA PHE A 429 8.55 -9.28 12.40
C PHE A 429 9.63 -8.30 12.88
N LYS A 430 10.03 -8.34 14.16
CA LYS A 430 11.18 -7.56 14.65
C LYS A 430 12.46 -7.87 13.89
N GLN A 431 12.74 -9.16 13.66
CA GLN A 431 13.92 -9.57 12.89
C GLN A 431 13.81 -9.14 11.42
N TYR A 432 12.62 -9.24 10.83
CA TYR A 432 12.34 -8.71 9.49
C TYR A 432 12.64 -7.21 9.39
N LEU A 433 12.16 -6.41 10.36
CA LEU A 433 12.39 -4.97 10.43
C LEU A 433 13.87 -4.63 10.57
N HIS A 434 14.56 -5.30 11.50
CA HIS A 434 15.98 -5.05 11.74
C HIS A 434 16.85 -5.27 10.50
N LEU A 435 16.59 -6.36 9.76
CA LEU A 435 17.31 -6.71 8.53
C LEU A 435 16.92 -5.84 7.32
N CYS A 436 15.90 -4.98 7.45
CA CYS A 436 15.34 -4.18 6.36
C CYS A 436 15.58 -2.69 6.57
N VAL A 437 15.19 -2.13 7.71
CA VAL A 437 15.17 -0.69 7.98
C VAL A 437 16.58 -0.12 8.10
N ALA A 438 17.42 -0.70 8.97
CA ALA A 438 18.77 -0.20 9.21
C ALA A 438 19.62 -0.20 7.92
N PRO A 439 19.64 -1.28 7.11
CA PRO A 439 20.34 -1.26 5.83
C PRO A 439 19.84 -0.22 4.85
N ILE A 440 18.52 -0.05 4.68
CA ILE A 440 17.98 0.88 3.67
C ILE A 440 18.22 2.34 4.07
N VAL A 441 17.99 2.68 5.34
CA VAL A 441 18.27 4.02 5.86
C VAL A 441 19.76 4.32 5.74
N GLY A 442 20.62 3.37 6.11
CA GLY A 442 22.08 3.51 6.04
C GLY A 442 22.62 3.63 4.62
N LEU A 443 22.17 2.78 3.69
CA LEU A 443 22.53 2.85 2.26
C LEU A 443 22.14 4.19 1.65
N TYR A 444 20.98 4.74 2.02
CA TYR A 444 20.56 6.04 1.52
C TYR A 444 21.36 7.19 2.15
N ASN A 445 21.50 7.22 3.48
CA ASN A 445 22.20 8.30 4.19
C ASN A 445 23.70 8.33 3.87
N ASN A 446 24.36 7.18 3.87
CA ASN A 446 25.82 7.10 3.74
C ASN A 446 26.25 7.07 2.27
N PHE A 447 25.55 6.29 1.44
CA PHE A 447 25.94 6.01 0.05
C PHE A 447 25.04 6.66 -0.99
N GLY A 448 23.92 7.28 -0.59
CA GLY A 448 22.96 7.89 -1.51
C GLY A 448 22.24 6.88 -2.38
N MET A 449 22.24 5.60 -2.01
CA MET A 449 21.63 4.52 -2.79
C MET A 449 20.18 4.31 -2.36
N ALA A 450 19.25 4.47 -3.30
CA ALA A 450 17.84 4.17 -3.09
C ALA A 450 17.33 3.21 -4.17
N PHE A 451 16.32 2.41 -3.82
CA PHE A 451 15.79 1.43 -4.74
C PHE A 451 14.32 1.09 -4.49
N GLU A 452 13.63 0.61 -5.53
CA GLU A 452 12.21 0.21 -5.48
C GLU A 452 11.98 -1.08 -4.70
N PHE A 453 12.17 -1.01 -3.37
CA PHE A 453 12.14 -2.12 -2.42
C PHE A 453 10.73 -2.69 -2.13
N HIS A 454 9.91 -2.82 -3.17
CA HIS A 454 8.53 -3.31 -3.08
C HIS A 454 8.48 -4.85 -3.06
N GLN A 455 7.32 -5.43 -2.73
CA GLN A 455 7.18 -6.87 -2.47
C GLN A 455 7.64 -7.80 -3.60
N GLN A 456 7.49 -7.39 -4.86
CA GLN A 456 7.87 -8.22 -6.00
C GLN A 456 9.38 -8.18 -6.35
N ASN A 457 10.12 -7.19 -5.83
CA ASN A 457 11.57 -7.02 -6.01
C ASN A 457 12.37 -7.59 -4.84
N VAL A 458 11.70 -8.14 -3.83
CA VAL A 458 12.33 -8.60 -2.59
C VAL A 458 12.07 -10.10 -2.42
N MET A 459 13.17 -10.85 -2.33
CA MET A 459 13.18 -12.21 -1.81
C MET A 459 13.78 -12.21 -0.42
N VAL A 460 13.22 -13.02 0.48
CA VAL A 460 13.75 -13.21 1.83
C VAL A 460 14.22 -14.64 1.98
N GLU A 461 15.50 -14.83 2.28
CA GLU A 461 16.04 -16.12 2.70
C GLU A 461 15.70 -16.36 4.16
N LEU A 462 15.25 -17.57 4.44
CA LEU A 462 14.82 -18.02 5.75
C LEU A 462 15.85 -19.00 6.30
N ASP A 463 16.18 -18.84 7.58
CA ASP A 463 17.07 -19.77 8.26
C ASP A 463 16.41 -21.14 8.52
N LYS A 464 17.14 -22.03 9.17
CA LYS A 464 16.67 -23.38 9.54
C LYS A 464 15.47 -23.37 10.50
N ASP A 465 15.22 -22.26 11.19
CA ASP A 465 14.13 -22.07 12.13
C ASP A 465 13.02 -21.17 11.54
N TYR A 466 13.06 -20.94 10.21
CA TYR A 466 12.10 -20.15 9.42
C TYR A 466 12.09 -18.65 9.73
N TYR A 467 13.12 -18.10 10.37
CA TYR A 467 13.26 -16.65 10.59
C TYR A 467 13.96 -15.97 9.40
N PRO A 468 13.68 -14.68 9.12
CA PRO A 468 14.36 -13.93 8.06
C PRO A 468 15.86 -13.87 8.36
N ALA A 469 16.68 -14.23 7.39
CA ALA A 469 18.13 -14.27 7.53
C ALA A 469 18.84 -13.28 6.60
N LYS A 470 18.34 -13.13 5.37
CA LYS A 470 18.95 -12.26 4.36
C LYS A 470 17.92 -11.80 3.33
N PHE A 471 18.07 -10.56 2.85
CA PHE A 471 17.28 -10.02 1.76
C PHE A 471 18.04 -10.15 0.44
N TYR A 472 17.33 -10.50 -0.63
CA TYR A 472 17.83 -10.37 -1.99
C TYR A 472 16.97 -9.35 -2.71
N PHE A 473 17.58 -8.25 -3.09
CA PHE A 473 16.95 -7.22 -3.92
C PHE A 473 17.26 -7.49 -5.40
N ARG A 474 16.25 -7.32 -6.26
CA ARG A 474 16.39 -7.46 -7.70
C ARG A 474 15.70 -6.32 -8.44
N ASP A 475 15.91 -6.33 -9.75
CA ASP A 475 15.38 -5.37 -10.71
C ASP A 475 16.23 -4.11 -10.87
N ASN A 476 16.73 -3.93 -12.09
CA ASN A 476 17.56 -2.81 -12.48
C ASN A 476 16.81 -1.52 -12.75
N GLN A 477 15.52 -1.60 -13.09
CA GLN A 477 14.72 -0.42 -13.41
C GLN A 477 14.56 0.50 -12.18
N GLY A 478 14.67 -0.09 -10.99
CA GLY A 478 14.33 0.54 -9.73
C GLY A 478 15.48 1.18 -8.95
N TYR A 479 16.65 1.48 -9.53
CA TYR A 479 17.75 2.14 -8.80
C TYR A 479 17.78 3.67 -9.00
N PHE A 480 17.92 4.38 -7.89
CA PHE A 480 18.09 5.84 -7.81
C PHE A 480 19.30 6.19 -6.94
N PHE A 481 19.91 7.33 -7.25
CA PHE A 481 21.02 7.88 -6.49
C PHE A 481 20.70 9.31 -6.06
N SER A 482 20.98 9.62 -4.80
CA SER A 482 20.85 10.97 -4.25
C SER A 482 21.80 11.95 -4.96
N ASP A 483 21.26 13.09 -5.39
CA ASP A 483 22.04 14.21 -5.91
C ASP A 483 23.03 14.75 -4.88
N ALA A 484 22.71 14.69 -3.58
CA ALA A 484 23.61 15.05 -2.49
C ALA A 484 24.88 14.17 -2.43
N LYS A 485 24.90 13.00 -3.09
CA LYS A 485 26.07 12.11 -3.19
C LYS A 485 26.67 12.06 -4.60
N ALA A 486 26.22 12.92 -5.51
CA ALA A 486 26.62 12.88 -6.91
C ALA A 486 28.13 12.99 -7.13
N GLU A 487 28.83 13.84 -6.35
CA GLU A 487 30.29 14.00 -6.47
C GLU A 487 31.03 12.72 -6.09
N ALA A 488 30.72 12.14 -4.94
CA ALA A 488 31.33 10.89 -4.47
C ALA A 488 31.05 9.72 -5.44
N LEU A 489 29.83 9.65 -5.98
CA LEU A 489 29.45 8.64 -6.98
C LEU A 489 30.25 8.79 -8.28
N LYS A 490 30.43 10.03 -8.77
CA LYS A 490 31.21 10.31 -10.00
C LYS A 490 32.71 10.09 -9.80
N GLU A 491 33.23 10.32 -8.60
CA GLU A 491 34.61 9.98 -8.24
C GLU A 491 34.82 8.45 -8.23
N ALA A 492 33.87 7.71 -7.64
CA ALA A 492 33.94 6.25 -7.58
C ALA A 492 33.78 5.58 -8.96
N TYR A 493 32.88 6.10 -9.80
CA TYR A 493 32.62 5.60 -11.15
C TYR A 493 32.36 6.78 -12.12
N PRO A 494 33.40 7.26 -12.82
CA PRO A 494 33.25 8.31 -13.82
C PRO A 494 32.28 7.89 -14.95
N GLY A 495 31.24 8.69 -15.16
CA GLY A 495 30.20 8.42 -16.16
C GLY A 495 28.94 7.74 -15.61
N ILE A 496 28.89 7.43 -14.30
CA ILE A 496 27.66 6.96 -13.65
C ILE A 496 26.47 7.87 -13.97
N ALA A 497 25.33 7.25 -14.27
CA ALA A 497 24.08 7.93 -14.55
C ALA A 497 24.03 8.84 -15.79
N ALA A 498 25.08 8.84 -16.64
CA ALA A 498 25.11 9.66 -17.86
C ALA A 498 23.97 9.29 -18.83
N GLU A 499 23.77 7.99 -19.06
CA GLU A 499 22.69 7.49 -19.94
C GLU A 499 21.41 7.14 -19.16
N SER A 500 21.57 6.70 -17.90
CA SER A 500 20.45 6.20 -17.11
C SER A 500 19.64 7.28 -16.38
N GLY A 501 20.24 8.46 -16.18
CA GLY A 501 19.62 9.58 -15.47
C GLY A 501 19.25 9.26 -14.02
N SER A 502 19.93 8.27 -13.40
CA SER A 502 19.57 7.77 -12.08
C SER A 502 20.00 8.65 -10.90
N ILE A 503 20.81 9.68 -11.10
CA ILE A 503 21.08 10.69 -10.06
C ILE A 503 19.96 11.72 -10.10
N VAL A 504 19.16 11.78 -9.03
CA VAL A 504 17.96 12.60 -8.94
C VAL A 504 17.82 13.26 -7.55
N PRO A 505 17.04 14.35 -7.42
CA PRO A 505 16.87 15.05 -6.15
C PRO A 505 16.22 14.19 -5.05
N ASN A 506 16.64 14.39 -3.80
CA ASN A 506 16.05 13.70 -2.64
C ASN A 506 14.54 13.91 -2.51
N GLU A 507 14.02 15.08 -2.89
CA GLU A 507 12.58 15.39 -2.91
C GLU A 507 11.77 14.46 -3.83
N TYR A 508 12.40 13.91 -4.88
CA TYR A 508 11.80 12.92 -5.77
C TYR A 508 11.95 11.49 -5.23
N ILE A 509 13.08 11.19 -4.55
CA ILE A 509 13.37 9.85 -4.04
C ILE A 509 12.54 9.53 -2.79
N ILE A 510 12.49 10.43 -1.82
CA ILE A 510 11.95 10.16 -0.47
C ILE A 510 10.50 9.66 -0.51
N PRO A 511 9.55 10.32 -1.22
CA PRO A 511 8.18 9.82 -1.30
C PRO A 511 8.09 8.43 -1.95
N LYS A 512 8.87 8.18 -3.01
CA LYS A 512 8.88 6.89 -3.72
C LYS A 512 9.48 5.78 -2.88
N LEU A 513 10.63 6.04 -2.25
CA LEU A 513 11.27 5.10 -1.33
C LEU A 513 10.33 4.78 -0.17
N THR A 514 9.64 5.77 0.39
CA THR A 514 8.62 5.58 1.43
C THR A 514 7.46 4.70 0.92
N TYR A 515 6.92 4.96 -0.27
CA TYR A 515 5.87 4.13 -0.85
C TYR A 515 6.31 2.66 -1.03
N TYR A 516 7.50 2.43 -1.59
CA TYR A 516 7.99 1.07 -1.84
C TYR A 516 8.32 0.33 -0.55
N LEU A 517 9.00 0.99 0.39
CA LEU A 517 9.45 0.39 1.65
C LEU A 517 8.31 0.22 2.67
N LEU A 518 7.47 1.24 2.87
CA LEU A 518 6.41 1.18 3.89
C LEU A 518 5.13 0.60 3.28
N ILE A 519 4.53 1.30 2.32
CA ILE A 519 3.16 1.02 1.86
C ILE A 519 3.08 -0.29 1.08
N ASN A 520 4.03 -0.54 0.19
CA ASN A 520 4.05 -1.77 -0.58
C ASN A 520 4.64 -2.90 0.26
N ASN A 521 5.76 -2.68 0.97
CA ASN A 521 6.52 -3.73 1.62
C ASN A 521 6.15 -3.95 3.11
N ILE A 522 6.65 -3.14 4.05
CA ILE A 522 6.57 -3.41 5.50
C ILE A 522 5.11 -3.52 5.96
N LEU A 523 4.25 -2.58 5.55
CA LEU A 523 2.83 -2.59 5.92
C LEU A 523 2.07 -3.74 5.26
N GLY A 524 2.57 -4.30 4.16
CA GLY A 524 2.03 -5.52 3.59
C GLY A 524 2.33 -6.75 4.46
N VAL A 525 3.49 -6.80 5.10
CA VAL A 525 3.84 -7.84 6.08
C VAL A 525 3.02 -7.68 7.36
N VAL A 526 2.90 -6.46 7.88
CA VAL A 526 2.01 -6.13 9.01
C VAL A 526 0.59 -6.65 8.73
N ASN A 527 0.05 -6.31 7.55
CA ASN A 527 -1.28 -6.75 7.15
C ASN A 527 -1.43 -8.27 7.11
N ALA A 528 -0.45 -8.96 6.50
CA ALA A 528 -0.51 -10.41 6.34
C ALA A 528 -0.48 -11.14 7.68
N ILE A 529 0.26 -10.61 8.66
CA ILE A 529 0.30 -11.14 10.03
C ILE A 529 -1.01 -10.83 10.77
N ALA A 530 -1.46 -9.57 10.76
CA ALA A 530 -2.60 -9.11 11.56
C ALA A 530 -3.95 -9.64 11.05
N SER A 531 -4.18 -9.61 9.74
CA SER A 531 -5.44 -10.10 9.13
C SER A 531 -5.67 -11.61 9.32
N ASN A 532 -4.61 -12.36 9.66
CA ASN A 532 -4.65 -13.77 10.00
C ASN A 532 -4.63 -14.04 11.52
N ASN A 533 -4.81 -13.01 12.36
CA ASN A 533 -4.81 -13.09 13.82
C ASN A 533 -3.52 -13.69 14.41
N LEU A 534 -2.37 -13.49 13.75
CA LEU A 534 -1.09 -13.96 14.28
C LEU A 534 -0.54 -12.99 15.33
N ALA A 535 -0.74 -11.68 15.16
CA ALA A 535 -0.41 -10.66 16.15
C ALA A 535 -1.32 -9.43 15.96
N ASP A 536 -1.40 -8.59 16.99
CA ASP A 536 -2.15 -7.34 16.94
C ASP A 536 -1.52 -6.32 15.97
N GLU A 537 -2.34 -5.68 15.13
CA GLU A 537 -1.85 -4.74 14.11
C GLU A 537 -1.17 -3.51 14.71
N LYS A 538 -1.73 -2.96 15.79
CA LYS A 538 -1.20 -1.77 16.45
C LYS A 538 0.19 -2.04 17.01
N ILE A 539 0.39 -3.19 17.67
CA ILE A 539 1.72 -3.61 18.15
C ILE A 539 2.73 -3.63 17.00
N LEU A 540 2.37 -4.18 15.85
CA LEU A 540 3.28 -4.25 14.70
C LEU A 540 3.57 -2.85 14.12
N ILE A 541 2.56 -1.98 13.99
CA ILE A 541 2.73 -0.58 13.54
C ILE A 541 3.63 0.22 14.50
N ASP A 542 3.44 0.06 15.80
CA ASP A 542 4.26 0.72 16.82
C ASP A 542 5.72 0.27 16.71
N LEU A 543 5.98 -1.01 16.40
CA LEU A 543 7.33 -1.50 16.13
C LEU A 543 7.97 -0.86 14.88
N VAL A 544 7.18 -0.60 13.83
CA VAL A 544 7.68 0.12 12.65
C VAL A 544 8.10 1.53 13.04
N TYR A 545 7.26 2.26 13.79
CA TYR A 545 7.61 3.61 14.26
C TYR A 545 8.92 3.60 15.07
N LEU A 546 9.04 2.70 16.04
CA LEU A 546 10.21 2.59 16.90
C LEU A 546 11.49 2.25 16.12
N GLU A 547 11.40 1.37 15.12
CA GLU A 547 12.54 0.98 14.30
C GLU A 547 13.07 2.13 13.44
N PHE A 548 12.21 3.04 12.97
CA PHE A 548 12.66 4.25 12.27
C PHE A 548 13.12 5.34 13.25
N LYS A 549 12.47 5.47 14.41
CA LYS A 549 12.74 6.51 15.40
C LYS A 549 14.20 6.51 15.89
N GLN A 550 14.83 5.34 16.01
CA GLN A 550 16.25 5.25 16.41
C GLN A 550 17.21 5.96 15.44
N PHE A 551 16.81 6.17 14.18
CA PHE A 551 17.64 6.82 13.16
C PHE A 551 17.40 8.32 13.01
N GLU A 552 16.40 8.89 13.69
CA GLU A 552 15.98 10.30 13.53
C GLU A 552 17.16 11.27 13.73
N ASN A 553 17.97 11.07 14.77
CA ASN A 553 19.11 11.94 15.07
C ASN A 553 20.30 11.76 14.08
N SER A 554 20.31 10.66 13.32
CA SER A 554 21.34 10.35 12.32
C SER A 554 20.87 10.57 10.88
N ASP A 555 19.64 11.05 10.69
CA ASP A 555 19.06 11.25 9.37
C ASP A 555 19.67 12.48 8.69
N THR A 556 20.52 12.24 7.70
CA THR A 556 21.18 13.30 6.92
C THR A 556 20.41 13.66 5.64
N THR A 557 19.37 12.90 5.29
CA THR A 557 18.67 13.05 4.01
C THR A 557 17.23 13.57 4.17
N GLY A 558 16.66 13.45 5.37
CA GLY A 558 15.27 13.77 5.67
C GLY A 558 14.31 12.60 5.38
N LEU A 559 14.83 11.41 5.08
CA LEU A 559 14.01 10.21 4.83
C LEU A 559 13.23 9.79 6.08
N VAL A 560 13.93 9.69 7.22
CA VAL A 560 13.33 9.24 8.48
C VAL A 560 12.34 10.29 8.97
N ASP A 561 12.72 11.56 8.93
CA ASP A 561 11.82 12.67 9.29
C ASP A 561 10.52 12.62 8.47
N TYR A 562 10.65 12.45 7.15
CA TYR A 562 9.49 12.29 6.27
C TYR A 562 8.61 11.10 6.66
N ILE A 563 9.21 9.96 6.98
CA ILE A 563 8.48 8.73 7.33
C ILE A 563 7.70 8.90 8.64
N ILE A 564 8.32 9.41 9.71
CA ILE A 564 7.72 9.37 11.05
C ILE A 564 6.97 10.65 11.45
N ASN A 565 7.27 11.81 10.85
CA ASN A 565 6.71 13.10 11.26
C ASN A 565 5.66 13.67 10.29
N ARG A 566 5.60 13.20 9.03
CA ARG A 566 4.55 13.66 8.09
C ARG A 566 3.17 13.12 8.46
N ARG A 567 2.14 13.96 8.28
CA ARG A 567 0.73 13.58 8.46
C ARG A 567 0.24 12.53 7.47
N SER A 568 0.63 12.68 6.22
CA SER A 568 0.29 11.77 5.13
C SER A 568 1.52 11.51 4.26
N TRP A 569 1.51 10.37 3.58
CA TRP A 569 2.48 10.02 2.56
C TRP A 569 1.83 10.07 1.20
N GLU A 570 2.62 10.43 0.19
CA GLU A 570 2.24 10.25 -1.20
C GLU A 570 2.24 8.75 -1.57
N VAL A 571 1.13 8.26 -2.12
CA VAL A 571 0.98 6.89 -2.59
C VAL A 571 0.52 6.86 -4.03
N LYS A 572 1.01 5.89 -4.77
CA LYS A 572 0.59 5.64 -6.14
C LYS A 572 -0.82 5.03 -6.16
N GLY A 573 -1.70 5.65 -6.96
CA GLY A 573 -3.05 5.18 -7.25
C GLY A 573 -3.09 4.25 -8.46
N ASN A 574 -3.19 2.94 -8.21
CA ASN A 574 -3.24 1.93 -9.25
C ASN A 574 -4.58 1.92 -10.01
N LEU A 575 -5.69 2.20 -9.33
CA LEU A 575 -7.02 2.28 -9.95
C LEU A 575 -7.10 3.47 -10.89
N LEU A 576 -6.84 4.67 -10.42
CA LEU A 576 -6.90 5.90 -11.21
C LEU A 576 -5.92 5.87 -12.39
N THR A 577 -4.69 5.39 -12.17
CA THR A 577 -3.70 5.21 -13.25
C THR A 577 -4.24 4.27 -14.34
N ASN A 578 -4.94 3.21 -13.93
CA ASN A 578 -5.55 2.26 -14.86
C ASN A 578 -6.77 2.85 -15.60
N LEU A 579 -7.67 3.53 -14.88
CA LEU A 579 -8.85 4.19 -15.44
C LEU A 579 -8.44 5.22 -16.50
N CYS A 580 -7.37 5.97 -16.25
CA CYS A 580 -6.81 6.94 -17.19
C CYS A 580 -5.96 6.31 -18.30
N ASN A 581 -5.84 4.97 -18.33
CA ASN A 581 -5.03 4.21 -19.28
C ASN A 581 -3.57 4.69 -19.41
N ILE A 582 -3.01 5.21 -18.32
CA ILE A 582 -1.61 5.63 -18.27
C ILE A 582 -0.74 4.38 -18.37
N ASP A 583 0.25 4.39 -19.26
CA ASP A 583 1.29 3.37 -19.29
C ASP A 583 2.53 3.91 -18.57
N GLU A 584 2.79 3.37 -17.38
CA GLU A 584 3.85 3.91 -16.52
C GLU A 584 5.26 3.74 -17.10
N ALA A 585 5.45 2.79 -18.02
CA ALA A 585 6.77 2.60 -18.64
C ALA A 585 7.09 3.80 -19.55
N SER A 586 6.11 4.24 -20.36
CA SER A 586 6.29 5.33 -21.31
C SER A 586 5.88 6.71 -20.79
N ALA A 587 5.24 6.79 -19.62
CA ALA A 587 4.82 8.05 -19.03
C ALA A 587 6.01 8.97 -18.68
N PRO A 588 5.83 10.30 -18.74
CA PRO A 588 6.84 11.26 -18.32
C PRO A 588 7.28 11.06 -16.86
N ILE A 589 8.56 11.26 -16.57
CA ILE A 589 9.15 11.07 -15.22
C ILE A 589 8.47 11.95 -14.15
N ASN A 590 8.00 13.14 -14.54
CA ASN A 590 7.32 14.08 -13.64
C ASN A 590 5.83 13.76 -13.41
N ASN A 591 5.24 12.85 -14.20
CA ASN A 591 3.87 12.38 -14.01
C ASN A 591 3.71 10.92 -14.47
N PRO A 592 4.40 9.96 -13.82
CA PRO A 592 4.46 8.58 -14.29
C PRO A 592 3.19 7.78 -13.96
N ALA A 593 2.44 8.23 -12.95
CA ALA A 593 1.22 7.64 -12.45
C ALA A 593 0.43 8.70 -11.67
N ILE A 594 -0.83 8.40 -11.32
CA ILE A 594 -1.62 9.27 -10.45
C ILE A 594 -1.25 8.96 -9.00
N TYR A 595 -1.02 10.01 -8.21
CA TYR A 595 -0.67 9.91 -6.80
C TYR A 595 -1.74 10.55 -5.91
N ARG A 596 -1.90 10.01 -4.70
CA ARG A 596 -2.86 10.44 -3.68
C ARG A 596 -2.19 10.51 -2.31
N GLU A 597 -2.80 11.21 -1.37
CA GLU A 597 -2.37 11.18 0.02
C GLU A 597 -2.91 9.96 0.74
N PHE A 598 -2.04 9.26 1.46
CA PHE A 598 -2.37 8.18 2.38
C PHE A 598 -2.04 8.62 3.80
N PRO A 599 -3.00 8.58 4.74
CA PRO A 599 -2.74 8.93 6.13
C PRO A 599 -1.63 8.07 6.76
N ASN A 600 -0.65 8.70 7.40
CA ASN A 600 0.49 7.99 7.99
C ASN A 600 0.03 7.13 9.19
N PRO A 601 0.07 5.79 9.10
CA PRO A 601 -0.37 4.92 10.20
C PRO A 601 0.56 4.98 11.41
N LEU A 602 1.84 5.35 11.24
CA LEU A 602 2.80 5.44 12.34
C LEU A 602 2.44 6.53 13.35
N SER A 603 1.67 7.54 12.93
CA SER A 603 1.13 8.56 13.84
C SER A 603 0.28 7.96 14.97
N LYS A 604 -0.28 6.75 14.79
CA LYS A 604 -1.07 6.07 15.81
C LYS A 604 -0.30 5.65 17.04
N TYR A 605 1.02 5.73 17.02
CA TYR A 605 1.84 5.62 18.22
C TYR A 605 1.44 6.67 19.29
N PHE A 606 0.90 7.82 18.87
CA PHE A 606 0.44 8.91 19.74
C PHE A 606 -1.10 9.04 19.81
N PHE A 607 -1.81 8.00 19.41
CA PHE A 607 -3.26 7.99 19.38
C PHE A 607 -3.83 7.72 20.79
N SER A 608 -4.71 8.60 21.25
CA SER A 608 -5.38 8.47 22.54
C SER A 608 -6.70 7.73 22.36
N GLU A 609 -6.71 6.43 22.66
CA GLU A 609 -7.92 5.60 22.65
C GLU A 609 -9.02 6.20 23.55
N ASN A 610 -8.69 6.73 24.73
CA ASN A 610 -9.67 7.34 25.65
C ASN A 610 -10.43 8.54 25.05
N LEU A 611 -9.85 9.26 24.09
CA LEU A 611 -10.46 10.45 23.49
C LEU A 611 -11.19 10.15 22.19
N ILE A 612 -10.77 9.12 21.45
CA ILE A 612 -11.29 8.86 20.09
C ILE A 612 -11.96 7.48 19.97
N LYS A 613 -11.58 6.53 20.82
CA LYS A 613 -12.07 5.14 20.81
C LYS A 613 -12.21 4.57 22.25
N PRO A 614 -13.03 5.19 23.09
CA PRO A 614 -13.23 4.71 24.44
C PRO A 614 -13.86 3.30 24.43
N GLU A 615 -13.27 2.35 25.15
CA GLU A 615 -13.77 0.95 25.22
C GLU A 615 -15.00 0.81 26.12
N SER A 616 -15.24 1.77 27.01
CA SER A 616 -16.30 1.75 28.01
C SER A 616 -17.38 2.79 27.70
N LYS A 617 -18.63 2.50 28.07
CA LYS A 617 -19.74 3.48 28.06
C LYS A 617 -19.93 4.20 29.40
N ALA A 618 -19.06 3.93 30.39
CA ALA A 618 -19.11 4.53 31.71
C ALA A 618 -18.58 5.97 31.73
N VAL A 619 -18.72 6.63 32.88
CA VAL A 619 -18.08 7.93 33.13
C VAL A 619 -16.57 7.76 33.14
N LEU A 620 -15.86 8.50 32.28
CA LEU A 620 -14.39 8.48 32.18
C LEU A 620 -13.74 9.63 32.94
N TYR A 621 -14.48 10.72 33.13
CA TYR A 621 -14.01 11.90 33.81
C TYR A 621 -15.09 12.48 34.71
N SER A 622 -14.70 12.93 35.89
CA SER A 622 -15.54 13.64 36.84
C SER A 622 -14.74 14.79 37.45
N ARG A 623 -15.34 15.97 37.63
CA ARG A 623 -14.73 17.09 38.35
C ARG A 623 -15.77 17.81 39.18
N PHE A 624 -15.47 18.01 40.45
CA PHE A 624 -16.25 18.86 41.34
C PHE A 624 -15.69 20.28 41.36
N PHE A 625 -16.56 21.28 41.16
CA PHE A 625 -16.26 22.70 41.24
C PHE A 625 -16.84 23.26 42.54
N PRO A 626 -16.04 23.45 43.61
CA PRO A 626 -16.57 23.75 44.94
C PRO A 626 -17.30 25.09 45.06
N LYS A 627 -16.90 26.09 44.26
CA LYS A 627 -17.45 27.44 44.33
C LYS A 627 -18.85 27.49 43.73
N GLU A 628 -19.04 26.84 42.60
CA GLU A 628 -20.31 26.73 41.90
C GLU A 628 -21.17 25.58 42.46
N ASN A 629 -20.57 24.70 43.29
CA ASN A 629 -21.18 23.51 43.87
C ASN A 629 -21.80 22.59 42.80
N VAL A 630 -21.04 22.33 41.74
CA VAL A 630 -21.45 21.46 40.63
C VAL A 630 -20.42 20.37 40.40
N THR A 631 -20.91 19.17 40.09
CA THR A 631 -20.12 18.05 39.61
C THR A 631 -20.36 17.89 38.12
N ILE A 632 -19.29 17.93 37.33
CA ILE A 632 -19.35 17.68 35.88
C ILE A 632 -18.77 16.29 35.60
N ASN A 633 -19.56 15.45 34.94
CA ASN A 633 -19.13 14.15 34.45
C ASN A 633 -19.06 14.14 32.93
N ILE A 634 -18.14 13.36 32.36
CA ILE A 634 -18.04 13.11 30.91
C ILE A 634 -18.06 11.60 30.70
N ARG A 635 -18.96 11.16 29.84
CA ARG A 635 -19.10 9.76 29.42
C ARG A 635 -19.22 9.67 27.89
N PRO A 636 -18.79 8.57 27.26
CA PRO A 636 -18.97 8.39 25.82
C PRO A 636 -20.43 8.44 25.41
N PHE A 637 -20.66 8.95 24.19
CA PHE A 637 -21.96 8.96 23.55
C PHE A 637 -22.43 7.53 23.28
N ASP A 638 -23.66 7.23 23.66
CA ASP A 638 -24.31 5.95 23.34
C ASP A 638 -25.45 6.21 22.36
N ILE A 639 -25.30 5.77 21.12
CA ILE A 639 -26.27 6.03 20.05
C ILE A 639 -27.67 5.53 20.38
N ASP A 640 -27.81 4.46 21.15
CA ASP A 640 -29.12 3.88 21.50
C ASP A 640 -29.83 4.68 22.60
N ARG A 641 -29.09 5.45 23.39
CA ARG A 641 -29.61 6.24 24.53
C ARG A 641 -29.72 7.74 24.20
N ASP A 642 -28.71 8.27 23.51
CA ASP A 642 -28.43 9.70 23.48
C ASP A 642 -28.82 10.37 22.15
N LEU A 643 -29.10 9.60 21.07
CA LEU A 643 -29.30 10.13 19.73
C LEU A 643 -30.48 11.11 19.63
N GLU A 644 -31.66 10.76 20.13
CA GLU A 644 -32.84 11.63 20.10
C GLU A 644 -32.63 12.91 20.91
N MET A 645 -31.99 12.80 22.08
CA MET A 645 -31.67 13.95 22.92
C MET A 645 -30.70 14.90 22.22
N VAL A 646 -29.65 14.36 21.58
CA VAL A 646 -28.69 15.16 20.83
C VAL A 646 -29.30 15.75 19.56
N HIS A 647 -30.24 15.04 18.93
CA HIS A 647 -31.04 15.58 17.82
C HIS A 647 -31.82 16.83 18.27
N ASP A 648 -32.51 16.76 19.41
CA ASP A 648 -33.21 17.91 19.98
C ASP A 648 -32.25 19.08 20.27
N TRP A 649 -31.04 18.80 20.77
CA TRP A 649 -30.03 19.83 21.03
C TRP A 649 -29.56 20.55 19.77
N PHE A 650 -29.28 19.83 18.69
CA PHE A 650 -28.88 20.44 17.41
C PHE A 650 -30.01 21.24 16.76
N ASN A 651 -31.27 20.92 17.07
CA ASN A 651 -32.45 21.63 16.58
C ASN A 651 -32.81 22.90 17.38
N GLN A 652 -32.05 23.24 18.44
CA GLN A 652 -32.26 24.48 19.18
C GLN A 652 -31.77 25.71 18.39
N GLU A 653 -32.48 26.84 18.50
CA GLU A 653 -32.22 28.06 17.71
C GLU A 653 -30.78 28.58 17.81
N HIS A 654 -30.11 28.44 18.96
CA HIS A 654 -28.72 28.88 19.11
C HIS A 654 -27.68 27.90 18.53
N ALA A 655 -28.06 26.64 18.30
CA ALA A 655 -27.17 25.60 17.77
C ALA A 655 -27.12 25.60 16.23
N LYS A 656 -28.28 25.81 15.58
CA LYS A 656 -28.46 25.83 14.12
C LYS A 656 -27.37 26.58 13.34
N PRO A 657 -27.08 27.87 13.61
CA PRO A 657 -26.13 28.63 12.81
C PRO A 657 -24.68 28.15 12.95
N ILE A 658 -24.35 27.42 14.02
CA ILE A 658 -22.99 26.98 14.35
C ILE A 658 -22.75 25.55 13.85
N TRP A 659 -23.68 24.64 14.13
CA TRP A 659 -23.50 23.21 13.88
C TRP A 659 -24.05 22.75 12.53
N LYS A 660 -25.14 23.36 12.04
CA LYS A 660 -25.81 22.97 10.78
C LYS A 660 -26.20 21.47 10.74
N MET A 661 -26.53 20.90 11.90
CA MET A 661 -26.96 19.50 12.09
C MET A 661 -28.45 19.37 12.42
N ASP A 662 -29.25 20.41 12.16
CA ASP A 662 -30.70 20.49 12.39
C ASP A 662 -31.54 19.76 11.33
N GLY A 663 -30.97 18.76 10.67
CA GLY A 663 -31.62 17.93 9.66
C GLY A 663 -32.49 16.81 10.24
N PRO A 664 -33.05 15.95 9.38
CA PRO A 664 -33.80 14.77 9.81
C PRO A 664 -32.95 13.83 10.68
N ILE A 665 -33.55 13.21 11.70
CA ILE A 665 -32.86 12.31 12.62
C ILE A 665 -32.15 11.13 11.91
N LYS A 666 -32.68 10.66 10.78
CA LYS A 666 -32.02 9.65 9.91
C LYS A 666 -30.63 10.11 9.46
N GLY A 667 -30.47 11.37 9.09
CA GLY A 667 -29.17 11.93 8.69
C GLY A 667 -28.20 12.01 9.86
N LEU A 668 -28.69 12.37 11.05
CA LEU A 668 -27.89 12.40 12.27
C LEU A 668 -27.46 10.99 12.71
N GLU A 669 -28.35 10.01 12.59
CA GLU A 669 -28.03 8.60 12.83
C GLU A 669 -26.92 8.12 11.89
N LEU A 670 -27.03 8.40 10.59
CA LEU A 670 -25.99 8.06 9.62
C LEU A 670 -24.65 8.69 10.02
N PHE A 671 -24.64 9.97 10.40
CA PHE A 671 -23.44 10.66 10.88
C PHE A 671 -22.81 9.94 12.08
N TYR A 672 -23.58 9.61 13.13
CA TYR A 672 -23.01 8.93 14.29
C TYR A 672 -22.58 7.49 14.01
N ARG A 673 -23.30 6.77 13.13
CA ARG A 673 -22.91 5.42 12.71
C ARG A 673 -21.63 5.38 11.89
N THR A 674 -21.23 6.50 11.30
CA THR A 674 -19.93 6.64 10.62
C THR A 674 -18.87 7.30 11.49
N LEU A 675 -19.26 8.14 12.45
CA LEU A 675 -18.38 8.76 13.44
C LEU A 675 -17.81 7.73 14.42
N LEU A 676 -18.68 6.95 15.06
CA LEU A 676 -18.30 6.04 16.15
C LEU A 676 -17.21 5.02 15.79
N PRO A 677 -17.20 4.41 14.60
CA PRO A 677 -16.13 3.50 14.22
C PRO A 677 -14.90 4.21 13.63
N ASN A 678 -14.88 5.55 13.53
CA ASN A 678 -13.78 6.27 12.88
C ASN A 678 -12.54 6.46 13.80
N ASP A 679 -11.46 7.05 13.26
CA ASP A 679 -10.23 7.35 14.02
C ASP A 679 -9.92 8.86 14.05
N SER A 680 -10.89 9.70 13.71
CA SER A 680 -10.71 11.16 13.67
C SER A 680 -11.35 11.85 14.86
N SER A 681 -12.44 11.32 15.39
CA SER A 681 -13.22 12.00 16.43
C SER A 681 -14.18 11.05 17.14
N HIS A 682 -14.55 11.41 18.37
CA HIS A 682 -15.58 10.70 19.11
C HIS A 682 -16.47 11.70 19.86
N SER A 683 -17.73 11.34 20.07
CA SER A 683 -18.68 12.20 20.79
C SER A 683 -18.83 11.74 22.23
N PHE A 684 -18.94 12.69 23.16
CA PHE A 684 -19.17 12.42 24.58
C PHE A 684 -20.29 13.30 25.10
N ILE A 685 -21.02 12.78 26.08
CA ILE A 685 -22.04 13.52 26.80
C ILE A 685 -21.47 13.99 28.12
N GLY A 686 -21.67 15.29 28.35
CA GLY A 686 -21.41 15.97 29.60
C GLY A 686 -22.64 16.07 30.46
N GLU A 687 -22.51 15.68 31.72
CA GLU A 687 -23.58 15.74 32.71
C GLU A 687 -23.21 16.74 33.82
N ILE A 688 -24.14 17.61 34.19
CA ILE A 688 -23.99 18.51 35.33
C ILE A 688 -24.91 18.01 36.44
N ASN A 689 -24.34 17.64 37.59
CA ASN A 689 -25.05 17.03 38.71
C ASN A 689 -25.91 15.80 38.30
N GLY A 690 -25.44 15.05 37.29
CA GLY A 690 -26.12 13.88 36.75
C GLY A 690 -27.13 14.15 35.62
N GLU A 691 -27.36 15.42 35.23
CA GLU A 691 -28.23 15.77 34.10
C GLU A 691 -27.43 16.03 32.81
N PRO A 692 -27.68 15.29 31.71
CA PRO A 692 -27.07 15.57 30.41
C PRO A 692 -27.33 17.00 29.94
N THR A 693 -26.26 17.75 29.71
CA THR A 693 -26.33 19.21 29.52
C THR A 693 -25.51 19.70 28.32
N PHE A 694 -24.48 18.97 27.94
CA PHE A 694 -23.61 19.36 26.82
C PHE A 694 -23.07 18.13 26.09
N THR A 695 -22.63 18.32 24.85
CA THR A 695 -21.85 17.34 24.10
C THR A 695 -20.50 17.94 23.74
N ILE A 696 -19.45 17.11 23.81
CA ILE A 696 -18.11 17.44 23.33
C ILE A 696 -17.70 16.44 22.27
N GLU A 697 -16.92 16.91 21.30
CA GLU A 697 -16.36 16.05 20.26
C GLU A 697 -14.86 16.31 20.14
N PRO A 698 -14.03 15.64 20.97
CA PRO A 698 -12.61 15.58 20.74
C PRO A 698 -12.31 15.04 19.34
N TYR A 699 -11.36 15.66 18.67
CA TYR A 699 -10.90 15.24 17.35
C TYR A 699 -9.38 15.28 17.27
N TRP A 700 -8.83 14.45 16.38
CA TRP A 700 -7.40 14.32 16.16
C TRP A 700 -7.03 14.90 14.79
N PRO A 701 -6.38 16.08 14.72
CA PRO A 701 -5.95 16.75 13.48
C PRO A 701 -5.19 15.87 12.49
N MET A 702 -4.49 14.83 12.96
CA MET A 702 -3.79 13.89 12.09
C MET A 702 -4.75 13.12 11.15
N ARG A 703 -6.02 12.99 11.54
CA ARG A 703 -7.07 12.32 10.77
C ARG A 703 -8.26 13.23 10.42
N ASP A 704 -8.28 14.44 10.96
CA ASP A 704 -9.27 15.47 10.63
C ASP A 704 -8.80 16.41 9.49
N GLY A 705 -9.76 17.01 8.77
CA GLY A 705 -9.49 17.95 7.69
C GLY A 705 -8.73 19.21 8.12
N VAL A 706 -8.88 19.66 9.37
CA VAL A 706 -8.17 20.83 9.90
C VAL A 706 -6.65 20.65 9.91
N GLY A 707 -6.16 19.40 10.07
CA GLY A 707 -4.73 19.12 10.06
C GLY A 707 -4.08 19.27 8.69
N ALA A 708 -4.86 19.43 7.62
CA ALA A 708 -4.34 19.83 6.30
C ALA A 708 -4.16 21.36 6.17
N CYS A 709 -4.68 22.15 7.11
CA CYS A 709 -4.63 23.62 7.07
C CYS A 709 -3.43 24.22 7.82
N TYR A 710 -2.66 23.40 8.55
CA TYR A 710 -1.44 23.80 9.26
C TYR A 710 -0.51 22.60 9.48
N GLU A 711 0.70 22.82 9.99
CA GLU A 711 1.63 21.75 10.36
C GLU A 711 1.17 21.09 11.67
N ALA A 712 0.23 20.15 11.56
CA ALA A 712 -0.28 19.37 12.68
C ALA A 712 0.78 18.42 13.24
N LEU A 713 0.89 18.37 14.57
CA LEU A 713 1.72 17.39 15.27
C LEU A 713 0.86 16.20 15.71
N THR A 714 1.49 15.04 15.87
CA THR A 714 0.85 13.81 16.35
C THR A 714 0.20 13.96 17.73
N SER A 715 0.74 14.87 18.56
CA SER A 715 0.25 15.19 19.90
C SER A 715 -0.86 16.25 19.94
N ASP A 716 -1.27 16.79 18.79
CA ASP A 716 -2.30 17.83 18.73
C ASP A 716 -3.67 17.17 18.82
N TYR A 717 -4.57 17.75 19.61
CA TYR A 717 -5.99 17.39 19.62
C TYR A 717 -6.81 18.66 19.56
N GLY A 718 -8.06 18.58 19.17
CA GLY A 718 -9.02 19.68 19.31
C GLY A 718 -10.31 19.15 19.87
N ALA A 719 -11.28 20.04 20.11
CA ALA A 719 -12.61 19.61 20.47
C ALA A 719 -13.68 20.62 20.06
N HIS A 720 -14.82 20.11 19.62
CA HIS A 720 -16.05 20.90 19.55
C HIS A 720 -16.82 20.80 20.88
N LEU A 721 -17.58 21.85 21.20
CA LEU A 721 -18.42 21.92 22.39
C LEU A 721 -19.78 22.53 22.04
N LEU A 722 -20.84 21.80 22.35
CA LEU A 722 -22.22 22.32 22.35
C LEU A 722 -22.79 22.22 23.76
N ILE A 723 -23.28 23.34 24.27
CA ILE A 723 -24.04 23.36 25.53
C ILE A 723 -25.52 23.59 25.19
N ALA A 724 -26.38 22.66 25.62
CA ALA A 724 -27.78 22.65 25.24
C ALA A 724 -28.59 23.73 25.98
N PRO A 725 -28.52 23.91 27.31
CA PRO A 725 -29.27 24.97 27.98
C PRO A 725 -28.82 26.37 27.56
N THR A 726 -29.79 27.26 27.36
CA THR A 726 -29.56 28.70 27.20
C THR A 726 -29.70 29.47 28.52
N ASP A 727 -30.31 28.84 29.53
CA ASP A 727 -30.46 29.36 30.89
C ASP A 727 -29.10 29.51 31.58
N LYS A 728 -28.78 30.73 32.03
CA LYS A 728 -27.48 31.06 32.64
C LYS A 728 -27.20 30.27 33.90
N ASP A 729 -28.24 29.93 34.67
CA ASP A 729 -28.10 29.22 35.95
C ASP A 729 -27.91 27.71 35.76
N LYS A 730 -28.09 27.22 34.53
CA LYS A 730 -27.93 25.81 34.16
C LYS A 730 -26.78 25.55 33.18
N LYS A 731 -26.29 26.60 32.52
CA LYS A 731 -25.32 26.46 31.42
C LYS A 731 -23.88 26.21 31.87
N PHE A 732 -23.47 26.74 33.03
CA PHE A 732 -22.11 26.61 33.61
C PHE A 732 -20.96 26.59 32.58
N SER A 733 -21.00 27.52 31.61
CA SER A 733 -20.21 27.36 30.38
C SER A 733 -18.71 27.34 30.61
N PHE A 734 -18.24 28.07 31.62
CA PHE A 734 -16.82 28.17 31.90
C PHE A 734 -16.31 26.89 32.57
N GLU A 735 -17.05 26.36 33.55
CA GLU A 735 -16.77 25.12 34.26
C GLU A 735 -16.83 23.92 33.30
N THR A 736 -17.81 23.90 32.38
CA THR A 736 -17.86 22.93 31.27
C THR A 736 -16.63 23.02 30.39
N GLY A 737 -16.21 24.24 30.02
CA GLY A 737 -14.98 24.46 29.26
C GLY A 737 -13.73 23.97 29.99
N GLN A 738 -13.63 24.19 31.30
CA GLN A 738 -12.52 23.68 32.11
C GLN A 738 -12.54 22.15 32.18
N ALA A 739 -13.70 21.53 32.44
CA ALA A 739 -13.83 20.08 32.49
C ALA A 739 -13.42 19.42 31.16
N LEU A 740 -13.81 20.00 30.01
CA LEU A 740 -13.34 19.57 28.69
C LEU A 740 -11.82 19.63 28.58
N MET A 741 -11.21 20.77 28.93
CA MET A 741 -9.77 20.96 28.81
C MET A 741 -8.98 20.03 29.75
N ASP A 742 -9.48 19.78 30.96
CA ASP A 742 -8.88 18.81 31.86
C ASP A 742 -8.96 17.39 31.29
N PHE A 743 -10.12 16.99 30.76
CA PHE A 743 -10.32 15.67 30.16
C PHE A 743 -9.39 15.42 28.97
N ILE A 744 -9.13 16.45 28.17
CA ILE A 744 -8.14 16.39 27.09
C ILE A 744 -6.71 16.32 27.65
N PHE A 745 -6.34 17.17 28.61
CA PHE A 745 -4.97 17.27 29.12
C PHE A 745 -4.59 16.25 30.19
N GLU A 746 -5.53 15.47 30.73
CA GLU A 746 -5.21 14.30 31.55
C GLU A 746 -4.60 13.16 30.71
N GLN A 747 -4.81 13.17 29.39
CA GLN A 747 -4.21 12.17 28.50
C GLN A 747 -2.72 12.49 28.24
N PRO A 748 -1.81 11.54 28.47
CA PRO A 748 -0.38 11.78 28.35
C PRO A 748 0.07 12.13 26.91
N GLU A 749 -0.66 11.69 25.88
CA GLU A 749 -0.34 11.90 24.47
C GLU A 749 -0.55 13.36 24.00
N VAL A 750 -1.36 14.15 24.72
CA VAL A 750 -1.85 15.45 24.20
C VAL A 750 -0.94 16.63 24.54
N GLY A 751 -0.12 17.10 23.60
CA GLY A 751 0.79 18.23 23.78
C GLY A 751 0.09 19.60 23.76
N LYS A 752 -0.90 19.76 22.88
CA LYS A 752 -1.72 20.97 22.79
C LYS A 752 -3.15 20.66 22.34
N CYS A 753 -4.08 21.48 22.82
CA CYS A 753 -5.44 21.54 22.30
C CYS A 753 -5.54 22.69 21.29
N ILE A 754 -6.14 22.44 20.13
CA ILE A 754 -6.39 23.44 19.10
C ILE A 754 -7.87 23.82 19.05
N GLY A 755 -8.14 24.99 18.48
CA GLY A 755 -9.50 25.47 18.22
C GLY A 755 -9.56 26.24 16.89
N GLU A 756 -10.69 26.16 16.22
CA GLU A 756 -10.90 26.55 14.82
C GLU A 756 -12.26 27.25 14.64
N ALA A 757 -12.60 28.11 15.61
CA ALA A 757 -13.83 28.89 15.58
C ALA A 757 -13.87 29.85 14.39
N ALA A 758 -15.06 30.03 13.80
CA ALA A 758 -15.27 30.99 12.71
C ALA A 758 -14.81 32.41 13.11
N VAL A 759 -14.20 33.16 12.19
CA VAL A 759 -13.64 34.49 12.47
C VAL A 759 -14.68 35.49 12.97
N GLU A 760 -15.94 35.29 12.60
CA GLU A 760 -17.09 36.10 12.98
C GLU A 760 -17.56 35.83 14.42
N SER A 761 -17.15 34.71 15.02
CA SER A 761 -17.62 34.27 16.34
C SER A 761 -16.85 34.93 17.49
N ARG A 762 -17.11 36.22 17.72
CA ARG A 762 -16.48 36.99 18.81
C ARG A 762 -16.71 36.37 20.19
N ALA A 763 -17.89 35.81 20.43
CA ALA A 763 -18.22 35.16 21.69
C ALA A 763 -17.33 33.94 21.96
N MET A 764 -17.12 33.09 20.95
CA MET A 764 -16.22 31.93 21.07
C MET A 764 -14.78 32.35 21.27
N HIS A 765 -14.32 33.40 20.58
CA HIS A 765 -12.97 33.93 20.78
C HIS A 765 -12.72 34.37 22.23
N ILE A 766 -13.67 35.11 22.84
CA ILE A 766 -13.58 35.49 24.25
C ILE A 766 -13.58 34.26 25.16
N PHE A 767 -14.44 33.27 24.86
CA PHE A 767 -14.56 32.04 25.63
C PHE A 767 -13.26 31.23 25.66
N VAL A 768 -12.68 30.91 24.50
CA VAL A 768 -11.43 30.11 24.43
C VAL A 768 -10.24 30.87 25.01
N THR A 769 -10.17 32.20 24.84
CA THR A 769 -9.12 33.02 25.46
C THR A 769 -9.16 32.95 26.99
N ARG A 770 -10.37 32.90 27.58
CA ARG A 770 -10.53 32.68 29.03
C ARG A 770 -10.03 31.30 29.46
N LEU A 771 -10.14 30.28 28.62
CA LEU A 771 -9.58 28.94 28.85
C LEU A 771 -8.06 28.84 28.61
N GLY A 772 -7.41 29.89 28.11
CA GLY A 772 -5.95 29.93 27.92
C GLY A 772 -5.48 29.76 26.48
N PHE A 773 -6.40 29.67 25.51
CA PHE A 773 -6.06 29.66 24.10
C PHE A 773 -5.49 31.01 23.65
N LYS A 774 -4.54 30.96 22.72
CA LYS A 774 -3.98 32.13 22.02
C LYS A 774 -4.22 31.98 20.52
N LEU A 775 -4.50 33.08 19.84
CA LEU A 775 -4.62 33.11 18.38
C LEU A 775 -3.24 32.88 17.74
N GLU A 776 -3.16 31.90 16.85
CA GLU A 776 -1.97 31.63 16.04
C GLU A 776 -2.06 32.36 14.70
N LYS A 777 -3.07 32.01 13.89
CA LYS A 777 -3.32 32.61 12.58
C LYS A 777 -4.76 32.37 12.13
N VAL A 778 -5.16 33.03 11.05
CA VAL A 778 -6.42 32.71 10.35
C VAL A 778 -6.12 31.66 9.28
N ILE A 779 -6.94 30.62 9.21
CA ILE A 779 -6.86 29.55 8.21
C ILE A 779 -8.12 29.51 7.34
N GLN A 780 -7.95 29.14 6.07
CA GLN A 780 -9.05 28.85 5.16
C GLN A 780 -9.40 27.35 5.26
N MET A 781 -10.61 27.05 5.71
CA MET A 781 -11.20 25.70 5.64
C MET A 781 -12.22 25.67 4.48
N PRO A 782 -12.62 24.48 3.98
CA PRO A 782 -13.48 24.40 2.78
C PRO A 782 -14.81 25.17 2.88
N TYR A 783 -15.33 25.37 4.09
CA TYR A 783 -16.66 25.96 4.35
C TYR A 783 -16.64 27.16 5.32
N LYS A 784 -15.46 27.57 5.82
CA LYS A 784 -15.33 28.74 6.72
C LYS A 784 -13.91 29.32 6.73
N MET A 785 -13.82 30.60 7.07
CA MET A 785 -12.58 31.20 7.58
C MET A 785 -12.54 30.99 9.10
N ALA A 786 -11.46 30.42 9.61
CA ALA A 786 -11.34 30.07 11.02
C ALA A 786 -10.14 30.74 11.70
N ASN A 787 -10.35 31.20 12.93
CA ASN A 787 -9.27 31.58 13.84
C ASN A 787 -8.65 30.30 14.40
N LEU A 788 -7.46 29.92 13.92
CA LEU A 788 -6.69 28.83 14.51
C LEU A 788 -6.08 29.33 15.83
N THR A 789 -6.48 28.69 16.92
CA THR A 789 -6.02 29.00 18.28
C THR A 789 -5.36 27.81 18.91
N PHE A 790 -4.31 28.02 19.68
CA PHE A 790 -3.59 26.97 20.41
C PHE A 790 -3.68 27.20 21.92
N CYS A 791 -3.88 26.12 22.66
CA CYS A 791 -3.66 26.05 24.10
C CYS A 791 -2.67 24.91 24.35
N HIS A 792 -1.44 25.23 24.73
CA HIS A 792 -0.49 24.19 25.15
C HIS A 792 -0.82 23.72 26.56
N ARG A 793 -0.57 22.44 26.86
CA ARG A 793 -0.84 21.84 28.17
C ARG A 793 -0.25 22.67 29.33
N GLN A 794 0.99 23.12 29.15
CA GLN A 794 1.69 23.95 30.13
C GLN A 794 0.99 25.31 30.37
N TRP A 795 0.51 25.98 29.32
CA TRP A 795 -0.20 27.26 29.45
C TRP A 795 -1.50 27.08 30.24
N TYR A 796 -2.22 25.99 29.99
CA TYR A 796 -3.44 25.68 30.72
C TYR A 796 -3.16 25.41 32.20
N TRP A 797 -2.16 24.59 32.52
CA TRP A 797 -1.78 24.28 33.90
C TRP A 797 -1.20 25.45 34.68
N GLU A 798 -0.48 26.37 34.02
CA GLU A 798 -0.02 27.61 34.65
C GLU A 798 -1.21 28.51 35.03
N LYS A 799 -2.24 28.54 34.19
CA LYS A 799 -3.45 29.34 34.42
C LYS A 799 -4.40 28.70 35.44
N PHE A 800 -4.46 27.37 35.48
CA PHE A 800 -5.32 26.57 36.36
C PHE A 800 -4.49 25.48 37.07
N PRO A 801 -3.69 25.83 38.09
CA PRO A 801 -2.79 24.87 38.77
C PRO A 801 -3.52 23.67 39.39
N GLU A 802 -4.77 23.85 39.81
CA GLU A 802 -5.61 22.79 40.35
C GLU A 802 -5.89 21.66 39.33
N ALA A 803 -5.94 21.99 38.02
CA ALA A 803 -6.13 20.99 36.97
C ALA A 803 -4.92 20.07 36.84
N LYS A 804 -3.70 20.60 37.04
CA LYS A 804 -2.47 19.81 37.07
C LYS A 804 -2.46 18.85 38.26
N ALA A 805 -2.79 19.35 39.45
CA ALA A 805 -2.84 18.54 40.66
C ALA A 805 -3.84 17.38 40.51
N TYR A 806 -5.01 17.66 39.92
CA TYR A 806 -6.03 16.65 39.64
C TYR A 806 -5.52 15.56 38.67
N ALA A 807 -4.94 15.96 37.53
CA ALA A 807 -4.38 15.02 36.56
C ALA A 807 -3.28 14.13 37.16
N MET A 808 -2.36 14.71 37.95
CA MET A 808 -1.25 13.96 38.57
C MET A 808 -1.72 12.98 39.65
N ALA A 809 -2.76 13.32 40.41
CA ALA A 809 -3.30 12.43 41.44
C ALA A 809 -3.90 11.15 40.83
N LYS A 810 -4.64 11.30 39.72
CA LYS A 810 -5.25 10.18 38.98
C LYS A 810 -4.18 9.26 38.36
N SER A 811 -3.09 9.82 37.80
CA SER A 811 -1.98 9.01 37.27
C SER A 811 -1.27 8.16 38.32
N SER A 812 -1.18 8.63 39.57
CA SER A 812 -0.53 7.88 40.66
C SER A 812 -1.36 6.71 41.20
N GLU A 813 -2.67 6.69 40.97
CA GLU A 813 -3.54 5.56 41.37
C GLU A 813 -3.40 4.35 40.41
N PHE A 814 -2.98 4.58 39.16
CA PHE A 814 -2.75 3.51 38.17
C PHE A 814 -1.36 2.87 38.24
N GLU A 815 -0.35 3.55 38.79
CA GLU A 815 1.01 2.96 38.96
C GLU A 815 1.08 1.94 40.12
N THR A 816 0.05 1.82 40.95
CA THR A 816 0.02 0.90 42.10
C THR A 816 -0.64 -0.45 41.85
N GLU A 817 -1.17 -0.73 40.64
CA GLU A 817 -1.91 -1.99 40.37
C GLU A 817 -1.29 -2.97 39.35
N GLU A 818 -0.15 -2.70 38.69
CA GLU A 818 0.51 -3.72 37.85
C GLU A 818 2.06 -3.73 37.97
N ILE A 819 2.61 -4.83 38.51
CA ILE A 819 3.96 -5.38 38.25
C ILE A 819 3.77 -6.75 37.60
#